data_AF-A0A6F8U3I6-F1
#
_entry.id   AF-A0A6F8U3I6-F1
#
_cell.length_a   1.000
_cell.length_b   1.000
_cell.length_c   1.000
_cell.angle_alpha   90.00
_cell.angle_beta   90.00
_cell.angle_gamma   90.00
#
_symmetry.space_group_name_H-M   'P 1'
#
loop_
_entity.id
_entity.type
_entity.pdbx_description
1 polymer ?
#
loop_
_entity_poly.entity_id
_entity_poly.type
_entity_poly.pdbx_seq_one_letter_code
_entity_poly.pdbx_strand_id
1 'polypeptide(L)'
;MKSVNQEAIEHDPQQLHEDLHTIWGNPKGLRSLTIVNHTTLGLRFMVTGMVFFLIGGILAMLVRTQLAMPDQNFMSPDIYNQVTTMHGTVMMFLFAIPMLEGLAIYLIPKMIGARDLVCPRLTSLGYFCYLFGGIILTSSLIIEMAPSSGWFMYTPLSSKEFAPDLGSDFWLLGITFVEISAVSAGVELVVSILRTRTQGMALHKMPLFAWYILAMALMIVVGFPPLILGSVLLELERAVGMPFFQIAGGGDPILWQHLFWLFGHPEVYIIFLPAAGIVSTLIPVFAGRPIVGYGWVVAAIAIMGFISFGLWVHHMFTVGIPQLAQAFFSAASMLVAVPTAIQVFVWLATLWLGKPKMKLPMLWVMGFLIIFVCGGLTGVMLALVPFNWQVHDTHFVVAHMHYVLVGGMFFPLIAGLYYWLPLFSGRMPSENLGRWGFWLTFLGFNGTFLIMHWTGLLGMPRRVYTYEAGSGWEVYNLLSSVSSFVLSAGIAMVLLDIALHFRFGKPAKQNPWNADTLEWANSMPPSAYNFVSLPSVETRHPLWDEPNLPHTMAKGMHGLAVASHGRREMWGSDPITGKVREIIHLPGNSWWPLLAAAALAVVCISLLTRVYALAGIFAVIAGVFLLRWSWENGAHPNAAPDAGVKPGDPPLHSRTMDGPGLWAMAVFLIANGSFFLSYLFGWFYLWTVSPEWQMPDTPPLSLLIMGMAGGAVLAGGVVIEKLVRGLRQQRDAGLRASLYLAAALGALQVGLAGWALWRADLSPTQTTHDAVMLVGLVYALFHGGLAVILTVLQGMRVGYGYVGAQAPFEPAVVALLWRYNVATFWLLVGALVILPRVIGG
;
A
#
# COMPACT_ATOMS: atom_id res chain seq x y z
N MET A 1 28.77 10.39 -21.73
CA MET A 1 29.82 9.38 -21.50
C MET A 1 29.75 8.46 -22.70
N LYS A 2 30.78 8.50 -23.57
CA LYS A 2 30.84 7.70 -24.80
C LYS A 2 30.82 6.21 -24.42
N SER A 3 30.15 5.40 -25.23
CA SER A 3 30.07 3.94 -25.08
C SER A 3 31.45 3.36 -24.79
N VAL A 4 31.59 2.71 -23.64
CA VAL A 4 32.72 1.82 -23.41
C VAL A 4 32.54 0.69 -24.42
N ASN A 5 33.39 0.66 -25.46
CA ASN A 5 33.63 -0.54 -26.24
C ASN A 5 34.22 -1.58 -25.28
N GLN A 6 33.37 -2.33 -24.59
CA GLN A 6 33.73 -3.64 -24.11
C GLN A 6 33.80 -4.52 -25.35
N GLU A 7 35.00 -4.99 -25.70
CA GLU A 7 35.13 -6.18 -26.55
C GLU A 7 34.16 -7.22 -26.01
N ALA A 8 33.20 -7.65 -26.84
CA ALA A 8 32.20 -8.62 -26.47
C ALA A 8 32.89 -9.96 -26.25
N ILE A 9 33.36 -10.21 -25.04
CA ILE A 9 33.72 -11.56 -24.60
C ILE A 9 32.39 -12.32 -24.62
N GLU A 10 32.21 -13.16 -25.64
CA GLU A 10 31.04 -14.03 -25.76
C GLU A 10 31.14 -15.06 -24.63
N HIS A 11 30.46 -14.79 -23.52
CA HIS A 11 30.36 -15.72 -22.41
C HIS A 11 29.41 -16.84 -22.80
N ASP A 12 29.68 -18.08 -22.36
CA ASP A 12 28.74 -19.18 -22.54
C ASP A 12 27.41 -18.84 -21.84
N PRO A 13 26.29 -18.67 -22.59
CA PRO A 13 25.01 -18.31 -22.01
C PRO A 13 24.50 -19.33 -20.99
N GLN A 14 24.87 -20.60 -21.15
CA GLN A 14 24.49 -21.64 -20.20
C GLN A 14 25.23 -21.47 -18.86
N GLN A 15 26.53 -21.18 -18.90
CA GLN A 15 27.29 -20.88 -17.69
C GLN A 15 26.73 -19.66 -16.95
N LEU A 16 26.43 -18.57 -17.67
CA LEU A 16 25.82 -17.38 -17.07
C LEU A 16 24.48 -17.69 -16.38
N HIS A 17 23.66 -18.55 -17.00
CA HIS A 17 22.39 -19.00 -16.44
C HIS A 17 22.60 -19.78 -15.13
N GLU A 18 23.53 -20.74 -15.11
CA GLU A 18 23.83 -21.58 -13.95
C GLU A 18 24.37 -20.76 -12.78
N ASP A 19 25.27 -19.80 -13.05
CA ASP A 19 25.82 -18.90 -12.05
C ASP A 19 24.73 -18.02 -11.41
N LEU A 20 23.90 -17.37 -12.24
CA LEU A 20 22.79 -16.55 -11.76
C LEU A 20 21.74 -17.39 -11.03
N HIS A 21 21.44 -18.61 -11.51
CA HIS A 21 20.48 -19.49 -10.86
C HIS A 21 20.97 -19.92 -9.47
N THR A 22 22.28 -20.13 -9.28
CA THR A 22 22.86 -20.47 -7.97
C THR A 22 22.67 -19.34 -6.95
N ILE A 23 22.76 -18.09 -7.38
CA ILE A 23 22.69 -16.89 -6.52
C ILE A 23 21.24 -16.46 -6.25
N TRP A 24 20.41 -16.51 -7.29
CA TRP A 24 19.04 -16.00 -7.27
C TRP A 24 17.99 -17.08 -7.02
N GLY A 25 18.37 -18.34 -7.15
CA GLY A 25 17.50 -19.49 -6.96
C GLY A 25 16.78 -19.50 -5.62
N ASN A 26 15.54 -19.97 -5.66
CA ASN A 26 14.72 -20.08 -4.47
C ASN A 26 14.95 -21.41 -3.74
N PRO A 27 15.09 -21.41 -2.41
CA PRO A 27 15.17 -22.62 -1.62
C PRO A 27 13.84 -23.40 -1.66
N LYS A 28 13.95 -24.72 -1.53
CA LYS A 28 12.81 -25.66 -1.49
C LYS A 28 12.50 -26.09 -0.04
N GLY A 29 11.37 -26.77 0.15
CA GLY A 29 10.92 -27.28 1.46
C GLY A 29 10.59 -26.16 2.45
N LEU A 30 10.86 -26.38 3.74
CA LEU A 30 10.60 -25.39 4.81
C LEU A 30 11.37 -24.08 4.61
N ARG A 31 12.55 -24.14 4.00
CA ARG A 31 13.34 -22.94 3.68
C ARG A 31 12.65 -22.03 2.66
N SER A 32 11.63 -22.50 1.94
CA SER A 32 10.85 -21.64 1.05
C SER A 32 10.21 -20.45 1.78
N LEU A 33 9.93 -20.57 3.09
CA LEU A 33 9.42 -19.46 3.90
C LEU A 33 10.40 -18.28 4.01
N THR A 34 11.69 -18.50 3.74
CA THR A 34 12.73 -17.46 3.75
C THR A 34 12.85 -16.68 2.45
N ILE A 35 12.09 -17.05 1.40
CA ILE A 35 12.18 -16.43 0.07
C ILE A 35 11.80 -14.96 0.15
N VAL A 36 12.66 -14.11 -0.43
CA VAL A 36 12.45 -12.65 -0.53
C VAL A 36 12.27 -12.15 -1.96
N ASN A 37 12.42 -13.02 -2.96
CA ASN A 37 12.38 -12.63 -4.37
C ASN A 37 10.98 -12.15 -4.79
N HIS A 38 10.92 -11.01 -5.50
CA HIS A 38 9.65 -10.38 -5.88
C HIS A 38 8.72 -11.27 -6.70
N THR A 39 9.24 -12.16 -7.56
CA THR A 39 8.40 -13.03 -8.38
C THR A 39 7.59 -13.97 -7.49
N THR A 40 8.22 -14.57 -6.49
CA THR A 40 7.54 -15.47 -5.54
C THR A 40 6.66 -14.72 -4.57
N LEU A 41 7.11 -13.58 -4.04
CA LEU A 41 6.28 -12.78 -3.14
C LEU A 41 5.05 -12.23 -3.86
N GLY A 42 5.18 -11.69 -5.06
CA GLY A 42 4.05 -11.22 -5.87
C GLY A 42 3.02 -12.32 -6.12
N LEU A 43 3.47 -13.53 -6.46
CA LEU A 43 2.59 -14.70 -6.60
C LEU A 43 1.91 -15.07 -5.27
N ARG A 44 2.63 -15.03 -4.14
CA ARG A 44 2.04 -15.30 -2.82
C ARG A 44 0.95 -14.29 -2.46
N PHE A 45 1.18 -13.00 -2.70
CA PHE A 45 0.17 -11.95 -2.53
C PHE A 45 -1.07 -12.23 -3.36
N MET A 46 -0.91 -12.47 -4.66
CA MET A 46 -2.04 -12.73 -5.57
C MET A 46 -2.81 -14.01 -5.20
N VAL A 47 -2.12 -15.10 -4.85
CA VAL A 47 -2.78 -16.35 -4.42
C VAL A 47 -3.54 -16.16 -3.11
N THR A 48 -2.93 -15.49 -2.13
CA THR A 48 -3.57 -15.21 -0.84
C THR A 48 -4.79 -14.29 -1.03
N GLY A 49 -4.66 -13.24 -1.85
CA GLY A 49 -5.76 -12.35 -2.21
C GLY A 49 -6.88 -13.06 -2.96
N MET A 50 -6.55 -14.05 -3.79
CA MET A 50 -7.57 -14.88 -4.46
C MET A 50 -8.34 -15.75 -3.47
N VAL A 51 -7.70 -16.28 -2.42
CA VAL A 51 -8.40 -17.02 -1.36
C VAL A 51 -9.38 -16.10 -0.63
N PHE A 52 -8.96 -14.88 -0.27
CA PHE A 52 -9.84 -13.90 0.35
C PHE A 52 -10.96 -13.43 -0.58
N PHE A 53 -10.70 -13.28 -1.88
CA PHE A 53 -11.73 -13.01 -2.88
C PHE A 53 -12.83 -14.08 -2.87
N LEU A 54 -12.45 -15.37 -2.83
CA LEU A 54 -13.41 -16.47 -2.75
C LEU A 54 -14.23 -16.40 -1.46
N ILE A 55 -13.60 -16.12 -0.32
CA ILE A 55 -14.30 -15.92 0.96
C ILE A 55 -15.31 -14.78 0.84
N GLY A 56 -14.88 -13.60 0.39
CA GLY A 56 -15.78 -12.44 0.24
C GLY A 56 -16.90 -12.69 -0.78
N GLY A 57 -16.63 -13.46 -1.84
CA GLY A 57 -17.63 -13.83 -2.86
C GLY A 57 -18.72 -14.75 -2.29
N ILE A 58 -18.33 -15.71 -1.44
CA ILE A 58 -19.27 -16.56 -0.71
C ILE A 58 -20.14 -15.70 0.22
N LEU A 59 -19.54 -14.78 0.98
CA LEU A 59 -20.29 -13.87 1.86
C LEU A 59 -21.31 -13.02 1.08
N ALA A 60 -20.95 -12.53 -0.11
CA ALA A 60 -21.89 -11.83 -0.99
C ALA A 60 -23.07 -12.72 -1.43
N MET A 61 -22.84 -14.00 -1.72
CA MET A 61 -23.92 -14.92 -2.08
C MET A 61 -24.86 -15.21 -0.90
N LEU A 62 -24.34 -15.25 0.33
CA LEU A 62 -25.19 -15.36 1.52
C LEU A 62 -26.10 -14.14 1.67
N VAL A 63 -25.57 -12.92 1.49
CA VAL A 63 -26.38 -11.68 1.47
C VAL A 63 -27.47 -11.75 0.41
N ARG A 64 -27.12 -12.12 -0.82
CA ARG A 64 -28.11 -12.20 -1.92
C ARG A 64 -29.12 -13.31 -1.76
N THR A 65 -28.76 -14.39 -1.07
CA THR A 65 -29.69 -15.46 -0.70
C THR A 65 -30.72 -14.93 0.29
N GLN A 66 -30.29 -14.24 1.34
CA GLN A 66 -31.18 -13.64 2.35
C GLN A 66 -32.12 -12.59 1.75
N LEU A 67 -31.64 -11.78 0.81
CA LEU A 67 -32.43 -10.71 0.17
C LEU A 67 -33.17 -11.17 -1.09
N ALA A 68 -33.31 -12.47 -1.37
CA ALA A 68 -33.96 -12.92 -2.60
C ALA A 68 -35.49 -12.74 -2.56
N MET A 69 -36.09 -12.91 -1.38
CA MET A 69 -37.53 -12.83 -1.15
C MET A 69 -37.84 -11.91 0.05
N PRO A 70 -39.03 -11.28 0.08
CA PRO A 70 -39.47 -10.54 1.25
C PRO A 70 -39.64 -11.45 2.46
N ASP A 71 -39.47 -10.90 3.66
CA ASP A 71 -39.68 -11.57 4.95
C ASP A 71 -38.92 -12.90 5.11
N GLN A 72 -37.82 -13.04 4.38
CA GLN A 72 -37.00 -14.24 4.38
C GLN A 72 -36.21 -14.36 5.69
N ASN A 73 -36.07 -15.59 6.20
CA ASN A 73 -35.40 -15.86 7.48
C ASN A 73 -34.26 -16.88 7.32
N PHE A 74 -33.40 -16.69 6.32
CA PHE A 74 -32.25 -17.55 6.07
C PHE A 74 -31.09 -17.27 7.05
N MET A 75 -30.89 -16.01 7.43
CA MET A 75 -29.96 -15.57 8.47
C MET A 75 -30.67 -14.70 9.51
N SER A 76 -30.23 -14.77 10.76
CA SER A 76 -30.62 -13.78 11.77
C SER A 76 -30.04 -12.40 11.44
N PRO A 77 -30.59 -11.31 11.99
CA PRO A 77 -30.07 -9.95 11.77
C PRO A 77 -28.59 -9.81 12.14
N ASP A 78 -28.16 -10.41 13.26
CA ASP A 78 -26.78 -10.32 13.73
C ASP A 78 -25.81 -11.00 12.76
N ILE A 79 -26.12 -12.23 12.32
CA ILE A 79 -25.31 -12.94 11.33
C ILE A 79 -25.28 -12.19 10.00
N TYR A 80 -26.41 -11.63 9.56
CA TYR A 80 -26.45 -10.81 8.35
C TYR A 80 -25.53 -9.58 8.45
N ASN A 81 -25.51 -8.90 9.60
CA ASN A 81 -24.63 -7.76 9.83
C ASN A 81 -23.15 -8.17 9.85
N GLN A 82 -22.81 -9.31 10.47
CA GLN A 82 -21.46 -9.87 10.43
C GLN A 82 -21.02 -10.22 9.00
N VAL A 83 -21.85 -10.93 8.25
CA VAL A 83 -21.58 -11.33 6.86
C VAL A 83 -21.43 -10.12 5.96
N THR A 84 -22.31 -9.13 6.08
CA THR A 84 -22.26 -7.90 5.27
C THR A 84 -21.02 -7.06 5.60
N THR A 85 -20.67 -6.94 6.88
CA THR A 85 -19.46 -6.25 7.33
C THR A 85 -18.22 -6.93 6.77
N MET A 86 -18.11 -8.25 6.96
CA MET A 86 -16.97 -9.03 6.52
C MET A 86 -16.86 -9.11 4.99
N HIS A 87 -17.96 -9.15 4.24
CA HIS A 87 -17.91 -9.05 2.78
C HIS A 87 -17.18 -7.78 2.33
N GLY A 88 -17.61 -6.62 2.84
CA GLY A 88 -17.00 -5.34 2.51
C GLY A 88 -15.54 -5.26 2.94
N THR A 89 -15.24 -5.67 4.19
CA THR A 89 -13.87 -5.63 4.73
C THR A 89 -12.92 -6.55 3.97
N VAL A 90 -13.32 -7.79 3.68
CA VAL A 90 -12.50 -8.75 2.95
C VAL A 90 -12.24 -8.27 1.52
N MET A 91 -13.26 -7.73 0.84
CA MET A 91 -13.11 -7.26 -0.54
C MET A 91 -12.19 -6.05 -0.65
N MET A 92 -12.35 -5.05 0.23
CA MET A 92 -11.55 -3.82 0.19
C MET A 92 -10.12 -4.05 0.65
N PHE A 93 -9.93 -4.60 1.86
CA PHE A 93 -8.62 -4.67 2.51
C PHE A 93 -7.84 -5.95 2.22
N LEU A 94 -8.50 -7.10 2.09
CA LEU A 94 -7.81 -8.38 1.96
C LEU A 94 -7.68 -8.87 0.51
N PHE A 95 -8.55 -8.40 -0.40
CA PHE A 95 -8.51 -8.76 -1.81
C PHE A 95 -7.95 -7.63 -2.68
N ALA A 96 -8.66 -6.50 -2.78
CA ALA A 96 -8.43 -5.55 -3.87
C ALA A 96 -7.01 -4.97 -3.85
N ILE A 97 -6.58 -4.43 -2.72
CA ILE A 97 -5.24 -3.84 -2.56
C ILE A 97 -4.15 -4.92 -2.65
N PRO A 98 -4.16 -6.00 -1.85
CA PRO A 98 -3.08 -6.99 -1.90
C PRO A 98 -2.94 -7.70 -3.25
N MET A 99 -4.04 -7.89 -3.99
CA MET A 99 -4.01 -8.45 -5.35
C MET A 99 -3.26 -7.53 -6.32
N LEU A 100 -3.56 -6.24 -6.31
CA LEU A 100 -2.92 -5.26 -7.19
C LEU A 100 -1.47 -4.97 -6.77
N GLU A 101 -1.19 -4.93 -5.47
CA GLU A 101 0.18 -4.88 -4.95
C GLU A 101 0.99 -6.12 -5.36
N GLY A 102 0.41 -7.32 -5.25
CA GLY A 102 1.04 -8.55 -5.70
C GLY A 102 1.37 -8.54 -7.19
N LEU A 103 0.46 -8.02 -8.01
CA LEU A 103 0.69 -7.82 -9.45
C LEU A 103 1.79 -6.80 -9.71
N ALA A 104 1.81 -5.67 -8.99
CA ALA A 104 2.83 -4.65 -9.08
C ALA A 104 4.21 -5.19 -8.68
N ILE A 105 4.30 -5.88 -7.53
CA ILE A 105 5.52 -6.55 -7.04
C ILE A 105 6.04 -7.53 -8.11
N TYR A 106 5.15 -8.27 -8.77
CA TYR A 106 5.53 -9.23 -9.81
C TYR A 106 6.06 -8.55 -11.10
N LEU A 107 5.36 -7.52 -11.59
CA LEU A 107 5.58 -6.92 -12.91
C LEU A 107 6.60 -5.78 -12.91
N ILE A 108 6.66 -4.94 -11.88
CA ILE A 108 7.44 -3.70 -11.91
C ILE A 108 8.91 -3.96 -12.24
N PRO A 109 9.64 -4.87 -11.56
CA PRO A 109 11.03 -5.11 -11.90
C PRO A 109 11.22 -5.55 -13.36
N LYS A 110 10.30 -6.38 -13.89
CA LYS A 110 10.34 -6.85 -15.27
C LYS A 110 10.12 -5.72 -16.27
N MET A 111 9.21 -4.79 -15.98
CA MET A 111 8.90 -3.66 -16.86
C MET A 111 9.97 -2.56 -16.85
N ILE A 112 10.66 -2.36 -15.73
CA ILE A 112 11.71 -1.34 -15.60
C ILE A 112 13.12 -1.84 -15.90
N GLY A 113 13.28 -3.11 -16.28
CA GLY A 113 14.58 -3.72 -16.60
C GLY A 113 15.44 -3.99 -15.36
N ALA A 114 14.81 -4.39 -14.26
CA ALA A 114 15.43 -4.72 -12.97
C ALA A 114 15.33 -6.23 -12.66
N ARG A 115 16.25 -6.72 -11.82
CA ARG A 115 16.25 -8.13 -11.37
C ARG A 115 15.31 -8.40 -10.19
N ASP A 116 15.10 -7.42 -9.32
CA ASP A 116 14.23 -7.53 -8.14
C ASP A 116 13.74 -6.13 -7.72
N LEU A 117 12.97 -6.08 -6.63
CA LEU A 117 12.72 -4.83 -5.89
C LEU A 117 13.90 -4.50 -4.95
N VAL A 118 13.94 -3.27 -4.43
CA VAL A 118 15.13 -2.71 -3.77
C VAL A 118 15.32 -3.07 -2.28
N CYS A 119 14.24 -3.32 -1.54
CA CYS A 119 14.17 -3.82 -0.17
C CYS A 119 13.38 -5.15 -0.10
N PRO A 120 13.84 -6.25 -0.72
CA PRO A 120 13.05 -7.48 -0.85
C PRO A 120 12.70 -8.14 0.51
N ARG A 121 13.53 -7.94 1.55
CA ARG A 121 13.23 -8.39 2.92
C ARG A 121 12.04 -7.63 3.54
N LEU A 122 11.84 -6.35 3.18
CA LEU A 122 10.69 -5.54 3.62
C LEU A 122 9.40 -6.05 2.97
N THR A 123 9.43 -6.37 1.66
CA THR A 123 8.30 -7.01 0.97
C THR A 123 7.91 -8.33 1.62
N SER A 124 8.90 -9.13 2.04
CA SER A 124 8.63 -10.39 2.75
C SER A 124 7.98 -10.16 4.12
N LEU A 125 8.38 -9.12 4.86
CA LEU A 125 7.75 -8.76 6.13
C LEU A 125 6.29 -8.39 5.89
N GLY A 126 6.04 -7.51 4.91
CA GLY A 126 4.70 -7.10 4.52
C GLY A 126 3.80 -8.28 4.18
N TYR A 127 4.29 -9.23 3.36
CA TYR A 127 3.53 -10.44 3.02
C TYR A 127 3.06 -11.23 4.26
N PHE A 128 3.94 -11.44 5.24
CA PHE A 128 3.57 -12.18 6.44
C PHE A 128 2.63 -11.40 7.36
N CYS A 129 2.79 -10.07 7.47
CA CYS A 129 1.82 -9.23 8.18
C CYS A 129 0.43 -9.30 7.53
N TYR A 130 0.37 -9.25 6.19
CA TYR A 130 -0.87 -9.43 5.44
C TYR A 130 -1.50 -10.81 5.69
N LEU A 131 -0.73 -11.88 5.56
CA LEU A 131 -1.22 -13.25 5.77
C LEU A 131 -1.78 -13.43 7.19
N PHE A 132 -1.01 -13.04 8.21
CA PHE A 132 -1.41 -13.21 9.61
C PHE A 132 -2.56 -12.29 10.00
N GLY A 133 -2.57 -11.02 9.55
CA GLY A 133 -3.69 -10.10 9.79
C GLY A 133 -4.98 -10.58 9.13
N GLY A 134 -4.91 -11.09 7.91
CA GLY A 134 -6.04 -11.73 7.23
C GLY A 134 -6.53 -13.00 7.94
N ILE A 135 -5.63 -13.83 8.49
CA ILE A 135 -6.00 -14.99 9.32
C ILE A 135 -6.69 -14.55 10.62
N ILE A 136 -6.13 -13.58 11.35
CA ILE A 136 -6.73 -13.04 12.57
C ILE A 136 -8.15 -12.57 12.28
N LEU A 137 -8.32 -11.74 11.26
CA LEU A 137 -9.63 -11.20 10.90
C LEU A 137 -10.60 -12.30 10.46
N THR A 138 -10.22 -13.20 9.56
CA THR A 138 -11.13 -14.26 9.08
C THR A 138 -11.41 -15.34 10.10
N SER A 139 -10.54 -15.53 11.11
CA SER A 139 -10.81 -16.45 12.21
C SER A 139 -12.04 -16.04 13.04
N SER A 140 -12.35 -14.74 13.09
CA SER A 140 -13.54 -14.20 13.77
C SER A 140 -14.85 -14.77 13.23
N LEU A 141 -14.91 -15.09 11.92
CA LEU A 141 -16.08 -15.72 11.28
C LEU A 141 -16.32 -17.14 11.79
N ILE A 142 -15.25 -17.88 12.10
CA ILE A 142 -15.33 -19.30 12.50
C ILE A 142 -15.80 -19.43 13.96
N ILE A 143 -15.44 -18.45 14.79
CA ILE A 143 -15.79 -18.43 16.21
C ILE A 143 -17.03 -17.56 16.51
N GLU A 144 -17.77 -17.14 15.47
CA GLU A 144 -18.99 -16.32 15.58
C GLU A 144 -18.80 -14.95 16.26
N MET A 145 -17.59 -14.38 16.15
CA MET A 145 -17.21 -13.08 16.72
C MET A 145 -16.80 -12.08 15.64
N ALA A 146 -17.36 -12.18 14.43
CA ALA A 146 -17.03 -11.24 13.38
C ALA A 146 -17.61 -9.84 13.68
N PRO A 147 -16.94 -8.76 13.24
CA PRO A 147 -17.46 -7.40 13.38
C PRO A 147 -18.81 -7.24 12.67
N SER A 148 -19.72 -6.46 13.26
CA SER A 148 -21.09 -6.27 12.75
C SER A 148 -21.45 -4.80 12.45
N SER A 149 -20.53 -3.84 12.63
CA SER A 149 -20.78 -2.39 12.48
C SER A 149 -20.52 -1.84 11.06
N GLY A 150 -20.45 -2.70 10.04
CA GLY A 150 -20.11 -2.34 8.66
C GLY A 150 -18.60 -2.15 8.44
N TRP A 151 -18.14 -2.23 7.18
CA TRP A 151 -16.70 -2.26 6.85
C TRP A 151 -15.91 -0.99 7.21
N PHE A 152 -16.61 0.08 7.59
CA PHE A 152 -16.02 1.36 8.00
C PHE A 152 -16.21 1.68 9.49
N MET A 153 -16.73 0.74 10.29
CA MET A 153 -16.72 0.74 11.77
C MET A 153 -17.07 2.07 12.44
N TYR A 154 -18.16 2.73 12.01
CA TYR A 154 -18.53 4.03 12.55
C TYR A 154 -18.78 4.00 14.06
N THR A 155 -18.18 4.96 14.77
CA THR A 155 -18.56 5.33 16.13
C THR A 155 -19.88 6.11 16.11
N PRO A 156 -20.73 5.99 17.16
CA PRO A 156 -20.51 5.23 18.38
C PRO A 156 -20.87 3.73 18.27
N LEU A 157 -21.45 3.26 17.15
CA LEU A 157 -21.90 1.87 17.01
C LEU A 157 -20.76 0.84 17.20
N SER A 158 -19.54 1.17 16.80
CA SER A 158 -18.34 0.34 17.00
C SER A 158 -17.68 0.52 18.37
N SER A 159 -18.10 1.51 19.17
CA SER A 159 -17.59 1.72 20.53
C SER A 159 -18.13 0.65 21.48
N LYS A 160 -17.41 0.43 22.60
CA LYS A 160 -17.70 -0.66 23.55
C LYS A 160 -19.11 -0.63 24.17
N GLU A 161 -19.72 0.55 24.25
CA GLU A 161 -21.08 0.74 24.72
C GLU A 161 -22.11 0.01 23.84
N PHE A 162 -21.94 0.05 22.52
CA PHE A 162 -22.87 -0.53 21.55
C PHE A 162 -22.40 -1.87 20.96
N ALA A 163 -21.08 -2.12 20.96
CA ALA A 163 -20.46 -3.36 20.53
C ALA A 163 -19.51 -3.89 21.64
N PRO A 164 -20.05 -4.52 22.71
CA PRO A 164 -19.27 -4.93 23.88
C PRO A 164 -18.40 -6.18 23.63
N ASP A 165 -18.70 -6.96 22.60
CA ASP A 165 -17.90 -8.10 22.17
C ASP A 165 -16.55 -7.68 21.56
N LEU A 166 -15.74 -8.67 21.16
CA LEU A 166 -14.42 -8.44 20.56
C LEU A 166 -14.46 -8.27 19.02
N GLY A 167 -15.63 -8.27 18.38
CA GLY A 167 -15.73 -8.26 16.92
C GLY A 167 -15.10 -7.02 16.30
N SER A 168 -15.34 -5.85 16.89
CA SER A 168 -14.64 -4.61 16.49
C SER A 168 -13.13 -4.68 16.74
N ASP A 169 -12.68 -5.33 17.83
CA ASP A 169 -11.26 -5.45 18.17
C ASP A 169 -10.53 -6.37 17.15
N PHE A 170 -11.19 -7.43 16.66
CA PHE A 170 -10.69 -8.25 15.54
C PHE A 170 -10.47 -7.43 14.28
N TRP A 171 -11.42 -6.52 13.98
CA TRP A 171 -11.31 -5.62 12.84
C TRP A 171 -10.14 -4.65 13.01
N LEU A 172 -10.07 -3.94 14.14
CA LEU A 172 -9.06 -2.91 14.40
C LEU A 172 -7.64 -3.48 14.36
N LEU A 173 -7.39 -4.53 15.14
CA LEU A 173 -6.05 -5.13 15.23
C LEU A 173 -5.70 -5.93 13.97
N GLY A 174 -6.67 -6.61 13.34
CA GLY A 174 -6.46 -7.37 12.12
C GLY A 174 -6.14 -6.49 10.92
N ILE A 175 -6.94 -5.44 10.69
CA ILE A 175 -6.74 -4.49 9.58
C ILE A 175 -5.47 -3.68 9.80
N THR A 176 -5.24 -3.11 10.99
CA THR A 176 -3.99 -2.37 11.26
C THR A 176 -2.75 -3.23 11.04
N PHE A 177 -2.83 -4.54 11.29
CA PHE A 177 -1.72 -5.43 10.97
C PHE A 177 -1.53 -5.66 9.46
N VAL A 178 -2.62 -5.75 8.69
CA VAL A 178 -2.58 -5.78 7.22
C VAL A 178 -2.04 -4.47 6.65
N GLU A 179 -2.34 -3.32 7.25
CA GLU A 179 -1.86 -2.01 6.79
C GLU A 179 -0.33 -1.88 6.85
N ILE A 180 0.35 -2.61 7.74
CA ILE A 180 1.82 -2.72 7.74
C ILE A 180 2.31 -3.27 6.38
N SER A 181 1.58 -4.21 5.79
CA SER A 181 1.89 -4.75 4.45
C SER A 181 1.78 -3.67 3.38
N ALA A 182 0.66 -2.95 3.35
CA ALA A 182 0.40 -1.95 2.32
C ALA A 182 1.44 -0.83 2.35
N VAL A 183 1.74 -0.28 3.54
CA VAL A 183 2.77 0.76 3.70
C VAL A 183 4.16 0.23 3.29
N SER A 184 4.49 -1.02 3.64
CA SER A 184 5.74 -1.66 3.23
C SER A 184 5.86 -1.78 1.71
N ALA A 185 4.79 -2.20 1.04
CA ALA A 185 4.74 -2.30 -0.42
C ALA A 185 4.81 -0.90 -1.07
N GLY A 186 4.10 0.09 -0.53
CA GLY A 186 4.13 1.48 -0.99
C GLY A 186 5.55 2.07 -0.96
N VAL A 187 6.24 1.97 0.18
CA VAL A 187 7.64 2.43 0.31
C VAL A 187 8.54 1.72 -0.72
N GLU A 188 8.43 0.40 -0.81
CA GLU A 188 9.26 -0.41 -1.70
C GLU A 188 9.07 -0.07 -3.18
N LEU A 189 7.82 0.08 -3.62
CA LEU A 189 7.47 0.36 -5.00
C LEU A 189 7.89 1.78 -5.40
N VAL A 190 7.71 2.78 -4.53
CA VAL A 190 8.18 4.15 -4.79
C VAL A 190 9.70 4.14 -5.03
N VAL A 191 10.46 3.53 -4.12
CA VAL A 191 11.92 3.56 -4.22
C VAL A 191 12.40 2.72 -5.40
N SER A 192 11.83 1.53 -5.64
CA SER A 192 12.22 0.68 -6.76
C SER A 192 11.97 1.37 -8.11
N ILE A 193 10.78 1.94 -8.32
CA ILE A 193 10.45 2.63 -9.58
C ILE A 193 11.38 3.83 -9.80
N LEU A 194 11.67 4.61 -8.76
CA LEU A 194 12.52 5.79 -8.91
C LEU A 194 14.01 5.42 -9.03
N ARG A 195 14.52 4.46 -8.27
CA ARG A 195 15.95 4.26 -8.05
C ARG A 195 16.53 2.99 -8.65
N THR A 196 15.76 2.13 -9.32
CA THR A 196 16.29 0.86 -9.86
C THR A 196 15.93 0.59 -11.31
N ARG A 197 15.67 1.63 -12.10
CA ARG A 197 15.41 1.48 -13.54
C ARG A 197 16.69 1.14 -14.29
N THR A 198 16.55 0.42 -15.40
CA THR A 198 17.68 0.16 -16.29
C THR A 198 18.23 1.44 -16.92
N GLN A 199 19.48 1.38 -17.37
CA GLN A 199 20.22 2.50 -17.95
C GLN A 199 19.40 3.19 -19.06
N GLY A 200 19.25 4.52 -18.96
CA GLY A 200 18.63 5.35 -20.00
C GLY A 200 17.12 5.53 -19.87
N MET A 201 16.44 4.75 -19.01
CA MET A 201 14.99 4.84 -18.78
C MET A 201 14.63 6.01 -17.86
N ALA A 202 14.66 7.22 -18.40
CA ALA A 202 14.16 8.43 -17.72
C ALA A 202 12.66 8.33 -17.38
N LEU A 203 12.17 9.15 -16.45
CA LEU A 203 10.75 9.13 -16.01
C LEU A 203 9.77 9.24 -17.19
N HIS A 204 10.04 10.15 -18.14
CA HIS A 204 9.20 10.34 -19.32
C HIS A 204 9.31 9.21 -20.37
N LYS A 205 10.18 8.21 -20.14
CA LYS A 205 10.36 7.02 -20.96
C LYS A 205 9.81 5.74 -20.31
N MET A 206 9.33 5.81 -19.07
CA MET A 206 8.77 4.63 -18.39
C MET A 206 7.49 4.14 -19.07
N PRO A 207 7.18 2.84 -19.00
CA PRO A 207 5.85 2.36 -19.36
C PRO A 207 4.78 2.98 -18.46
N LEU A 208 3.58 3.21 -19.00
CA LEU A 208 2.49 3.84 -18.23
C LEU A 208 2.12 3.06 -16.97
N PHE A 209 2.17 1.73 -17.01
CA PHE A 209 1.93 0.91 -15.82
C PHE A 209 2.82 1.34 -14.63
N ALA A 210 4.11 1.62 -14.87
CA ALA A 210 5.01 2.07 -13.82
C ALA A 210 4.62 3.47 -13.27
N TRP A 211 4.08 4.37 -14.09
CA TRP A 211 3.52 5.64 -13.63
C TRP A 211 2.29 5.46 -12.74
N TYR A 212 1.36 4.59 -13.15
CA TYR A 212 0.18 4.27 -12.35
C TYR A 212 0.54 3.65 -11.00
N ILE A 213 1.48 2.70 -10.99
CA ILE A 213 1.96 2.08 -9.74
C ILE A 213 2.74 3.10 -8.89
N LEU A 214 3.52 4.00 -9.47
CA LEU A 214 4.21 5.04 -8.71
C LEU A 214 3.22 5.97 -8.01
N ALA A 215 2.17 6.41 -8.71
CA ALA A 215 1.13 7.24 -8.13
C ALA A 215 0.36 6.49 -7.03
N MET A 216 -0.04 5.24 -7.29
CA MET A 216 -0.66 4.36 -6.29
C MET A 216 0.23 4.24 -5.03
N ALA A 217 1.51 3.94 -5.20
CA ALA A 217 2.42 3.71 -4.09
C ALA A 217 2.65 5.00 -3.25
N LEU A 218 2.74 6.16 -3.89
CA LEU A 218 2.78 7.46 -3.21
C LEU A 218 1.48 7.74 -2.45
N MET A 219 0.33 7.42 -3.05
CA MET A 219 -0.96 7.57 -2.39
C MET A 219 -1.11 6.65 -1.19
N ILE A 220 -0.61 5.40 -1.24
CA ILE A 220 -0.59 4.49 -0.09
C ILE A 220 0.21 5.10 1.06
N VAL A 221 1.41 5.60 0.77
CA VAL A 221 2.31 6.21 1.76
C VAL A 221 1.63 7.40 2.46
N VAL A 222 0.81 8.17 1.77
CA VAL A 222 0.13 9.35 2.35
C VAL A 222 -1.24 9.01 2.93
N GLY A 223 -2.00 8.10 2.31
CA GLY A 223 -3.43 7.90 2.58
C GLY A 223 -3.78 6.84 3.60
N PHE A 224 -2.95 5.81 3.82
CA PHE A 224 -3.18 4.79 4.86
C PHE A 224 -2.99 5.29 6.29
N PRO A 225 -1.99 6.15 6.59
CA PRO A 225 -1.73 6.61 7.96
C PRO A 225 -2.94 7.21 8.73
N PRO A 226 -3.86 7.98 8.12
CA PRO A 226 -5.12 8.38 8.77
C PRO A 226 -5.94 7.22 9.36
N LEU A 227 -6.07 6.10 8.63
CA LEU A 227 -6.82 4.93 9.11
C LEU A 227 -6.06 4.19 10.21
N ILE A 228 -4.73 4.05 10.08
CA ILE A 228 -3.88 3.48 11.14
C ILE A 228 -4.08 4.28 12.44
N LEU A 229 -4.06 5.61 12.36
CA LEU A 229 -4.32 6.46 13.51
C LEU A 229 -5.73 6.24 14.07
N GLY A 230 -6.76 6.34 13.23
CA GLY A 230 -8.15 6.15 13.66
C GLY A 230 -8.32 4.83 14.39
N SER A 231 -7.79 3.73 13.82
CA SER A 231 -7.84 2.39 14.39
C SER A 231 -7.12 2.30 15.73
N VAL A 232 -5.95 2.91 15.87
CA VAL A 232 -5.24 3.00 17.15
C VAL A 232 -6.06 3.76 18.20
N LEU A 233 -6.66 4.90 17.84
CA LEU A 233 -7.49 5.68 18.77
C LEU A 233 -8.72 4.89 19.21
N LEU A 234 -9.41 4.21 18.28
CA LEU A 234 -10.61 3.44 18.62
C LEU A 234 -10.27 2.19 19.43
N GLU A 235 -9.14 1.54 19.16
CA GLU A 235 -8.64 0.43 19.97
C GLU A 235 -8.31 0.91 21.39
N LEU A 236 -7.65 2.05 21.55
CA LEU A 236 -7.38 2.63 22.87
C LEU A 236 -8.68 3.00 23.61
N GLU A 237 -9.67 3.54 22.91
CA GLU A 237 -11.00 3.81 23.49
C GLU A 237 -11.63 2.52 24.03
N ARG A 238 -11.64 1.45 23.22
CA ARG A 238 -12.30 0.18 23.59
C ARG A 238 -11.53 -0.62 24.64
N ALA A 239 -10.20 -0.66 24.54
CA ALA A 239 -9.35 -1.47 25.39
C ALA A 239 -9.12 -0.86 26.78
N VAL A 240 -8.92 0.47 26.85
CA VAL A 240 -8.53 1.16 28.08
C VAL A 240 -9.42 2.35 28.46
N GLY A 241 -10.45 2.68 27.68
CA GLY A 241 -11.46 3.67 28.06
C GLY A 241 -11.08 5.13 27.79
N MET A 242 -10.20 5.39 26.83
CA MET A 242 -9.82 6.76 26.43
C MET A 242 -10.87 7.37 25.48
N PRO A 243 -11.57 8.46 25.84
CA PRO A 243 -12.83 8.85 25.18
C PRO A 243 -12.66 9.66 23.88
N PHE A 244 -11.88 9.21 22.89
CA PHE A 244 -11.59 9.98 21.66
C PHE A 244 -12.83 10.33 20.83
N PHE A 245 -13.79 9.42 20.76
CA PHE A 245 -15.03 9.54 19.99
C PHE A 245 -16.27 9.63 20.89
N GLN A 246 -16.10 9.47 22.21
CA GLN A 246 -17.18 9.51 23.19
C GLN A 246 -17.46 10.95 23.67
N ILE A 247 -18.70 11.38 23.47
CA ILE A 247 -19.17 12.73 23.84
C ILE A 247 -18.97 13.00 25.33
N ALA A 248 -19.18 12.01 26.20
CA ALA A 248 -19.10 12.17 27.65
C ALA A 248 -17.73 12.64 28.15
N GLY A 249 -16.64 12.35 27.42
CA GLY A 249 -15.29 12.83 27.73
C GLY A 249 -14.84 14.02 26.87
N GLY A 250 -15.73 14.63 26.08
CA GLY A 250 -15.42 15.70 25.14
C GLY A 250 -14.96 15.26 23.75
N GLY A 251 -15.10 13.97 23.43
CA GLY A 251 -14.80 13.40 22.12
C GLY A 251 -15.94 13.61 21.13
N ASP A 252 -15.70 13.31 19.85
CA ASP A 252 -16.71 13.47 18.80
C ASP A 252 -16.73 12.25 17.86
N PRO A 253 -17.87 11.53 17.72
CA PRO A 253 -18.01 10.42 16.79
C PRO A 253 -17.75 10.79 15.32
N ILE A 254 -17.93 12.04 14.92
CA ILE A 254 -17.71 12.51 13.55
C ILE A 254 -16.21 12.58 13.20
N LEU A 255 -15.33 12.71 14.21
CA LEU A 255 -13.88 12.63 13.98
C LEU A 255 -13.48 11.30 13.35
N TRP A 256 -14.08 10.18 13.76
CA TRP A 256 -13.83 8.87 13.14
C TRP A 256 -14.12 8.91 11.64
N GLN A 257 -15.24 9.52 11.23
CA GLN A 257 -15.60 9.61 9.82
C GLN A 257 -14.60 10.45 9.04
N HIS A 258 -14.11 11.57 9.61
CA HIS A 258 -13.06 12.36 8.98
C HIS A 258 -11.78 11.54 8.78
N LEU A 259 -11.28 10.86 9.82
CA LEU A 259 -10.06 10.05 9.75
C LEU A 259 -10.22 8.87 8.78
N PHE A 260 -11.34 8.17 8.86
CA PHE A 260 -11.64 7.03 8.00
C PHE A 260 -11.73 7.47 6.54
N TRP A 261 -12.47 8.52 6.19
CA TRP A 261 -12.64 8.92 4.78
C TRP A 261 -11.44 9.66 4.20
N LEU A 262 -10.62 10.32 5.04
CA LEU A 262 -9.32 10.85 4.62
C LEU A 262 -8.42 9.74 4.06
N PHE A 263 -8.62 8.50 4.52
CA PHE A 263 -8.08 7.28 3.91
C PHE A 263 -8.98 6.71 2.80
N GLY A 264 -10.25 6.46 3.13
CA GLY A 264 -11.13 5.57 2.36
C GLY A 264 -11.52 6.13 0.99
N HIS A 265 -11.49 7.44 0.79
CA HIS A 265 -11.67 7.99 -0.55
C HIS A 265 -10.42 7.91 -1.43
N PRO A 266 -9.21 8.29 -0.95
CA PRO A 266 -7.98 7.95 -1.65
C PRO A 266 -7.83 6.45 -1.96
N GLU A 267 -8.27 5.57 -1.06
CA GLU A 267 -8.23 4.11 -1.21
C GLU A 267 -8.88 3.63 -2.52
N VAL A 268 -10.06 4.16 -2.90
CA VAL A 268 -10.71 3.73 -4.14
C VAL A 268 -9.91 4.09 -5.39
N TYR A 269 -9.11 5.15 -5.36
CA TYR A 269 -8.17 5.46 -6.44
C TYR A 269 -6.90 4.63 -6.38
N ILE A 270 -6.42 4.28 -5.18
CA ILE A 270 -5.32 3.31 -5.00
C ILE A 270 -5.70 1.97 -5.66
N ILE A 271 -6.97 1.57 -5.59
CA ILE A 271 -7.49 0.38 -6.27
C ILE A 271 -7.65 0.63 -7.79
N PHE A 272 -8.15 1.79 -8.20
CA PHE A 272 -8.41 2.08 -9.62
C PHE A 272 -7.14 2.29 -10.46
N LEU A 273 -6.13 3.00 -9.95
CA LEU A 273 -4.96 3.41 -10.73
C LEU A 273 -4.19 2.22 -11.33
N PRO A 274 -3.85 1.15 -10.57
CA PRO A 274 -3.21 -0.03 -11.16
C PRO A 274 -4.04 -0.65 -12.28
N ALA A 275 -5.36 -0.75 -12.10
CA ALA A 275 -6.27 -1.29 -13.09
C ALA A 275 -6.32 -0.45 -14.37
N ALA A 276 -6.37 0.89 -14.25
CA ALA A 276 -6.21 1.81 -15.38
C ALA A 276 -4.82 1.68 -16.04
N GLY A 277 -3.79 1.36 -15.27
CA GLY A 277 -2.46 1.01 -15.78
C GLY A 277 -2.44 -0.27 -16.60
N ILE A 278 -3.18 -1.31 -16.20
CA ILE A 278 -3.36 -2.52 -16.99
C ILE A 278 -4.00 -2.16 -18.33
N VAL A 279 -5.12 -1.42 -18.32
CA VAL A 279 -5.81 -0.97 -19.55
C VAL A 279 -4.87 -0.18 -20.46
N SER A 280 -4.11 0.76 -19.88
CA SER A 280 -3.14 1.59 -20.61
C SER A 280 -1.95 0.80 -21.18
N THR A 281 -1.69 -0.40 -20.66
CA THR A 281 -0.67 -1.32 -21.18
C THR A 281 -1.22 -2.19 -22.30
N LEU A 282 -2.45 -2.70 -22.15
CA LEU A 282 -3.06 -3.62 -23.10
C LEU A 282 -3.51 -2.91 -24.38
N ILE A 283 -4.11 -1.72 -24.28
CA ILE A 283 -4.69 -1.02 -25.43
C ILE A 283 -3.67 -0.78 -26.55
N PRO A 284 -2.46 -0.24 -26.30
CA PRO A 284 -1.46 -0.02 -27.34
C PRO A 284 -1.06 -1.31 -28.07
N VAL A 285 -0.86 -2.41 -27.33
CA VAL A 285 -0.46 -3.72 -27.87
C VAL A 285 -1.52 -4.26 -28.83
N PHE A 286 -2.79 -4.25 -28.41
CA PHE A 286 -3.87 -4.78 -29.25
C PHE A 286 -4.35 -3.81 -30.33
N ALA A 287 -4.13 -2.51 -30.17
CA ALA A 287 -4.33 -1.50 -31.21
C ALA A 287 -3.21 -1.54 -32.27
N GLY A 288 -2.06 -2.14 -31.95
CA GLY A 288 -0.89 -2.21 -32.82
C GLY A 288 -0.20 -0.87 -33.01
N ARG A 289 -0.24 0.01 -32.00
CA ARG A 289 0.38 1.33 -32.04
C ARG A 289 0.69 1.89 -30.64
N PRO A 290 1.63 2.83 -30.50
CA PRO A 290 1.81 3.59 -29.28
C PRO A 290 0.54 4.31 -28.81
N ILE A 291 0.42 4.46 -27.49
CA ILE A 291 -0.68 5.21 -26.88
C ILE A 291 -0.69 6.67 -27.35
N VAL A 292 -1.87 7.17 -27.67
CA VAL A 292 -2.07 8.59 -28.00
C VAL A 292 -1.93 9.41 -26.71
N GLY A 293 -1.27 10.56 -26.76
CA GLY A 293 -1.32 11.51 -25.63
C GLY A 293 -0.69 11.02 -24.32
N TYR A 294 0.39 10.23 -24.36
CA TYR A 294 1.11 9.77 -23.15
C TYR A 294 1.32 10.85 -22.07
N GLY A 295 1.75 12.06 -22.47
CA GLY A 295 1.97 13.17 -21.53
C GLY A 295 0.68 13.61 -20.82
N TRP A 296 -0.46 13.60 -21.52
CA TRP A 296 -1.77 13.88 -20.94
C TRP A 296 -2.20 12.80 -19.96
N VAL A 297 -1.88 11.53 -20.24
CA VAL A 297 -2.13 10.43 -19.30
C VAL A 297 -1.29 10.61 -18.03
N VAL A 298 0.00 10.88 -18.16
CA VAL A 298 0.88 11.13 -17.00
C VAL A 298 0.39 12.33 -16.18
N ALA A 299 -0.03 13.41 -16.84
CA ALA A 299 -0.62 14.57 -16.16
C ALA A 299 -1.93 14.19 -15.43
N ALA A 300 -2.81 13.42 -16.07
CA ALA A 300 -4.05 12.96 -15.46
C ALA A 300 -3.81 12.07 -14.23
N ILE A 301 -2.81 11.19 -14.28
CA ILE A 301 -2.39 10.36 -13.13
C ILE A 301 -1.93 11.24 -11.96
N ALA A 302 -1.06 12.23 -12.23
CA ALA A 302 -0.55 13.13 -11.19
C ALA A 302 -1.66 13.99 -10.57
N ILE A 303 -2.55 14.54 -11.40
CA ILE A 303 -3.71 15.31 -10.96
C ILE A 303 -4.65 14.45 -10.12
N MET A 304 -4.94 13.23 -10.57
CA MET A 304 -5.77 12.27 -9.82
C MET A 304 -5.19 11.97 -8.45
N GLY A 305 -3.89 11.65 -8.39
CA GLY A 305 -3.21 11.34 -7.14
C GLY A 305 -3.27 12.51 -6.15
N PHE A 306 -3.09 13.74 -6.62
CA PHE A 306 -3.17 14.93 -5.77
C PHE A 306 -4.60 15.26 -5.31
N ILE A 307 -5.55 15.35 -6.26
CA ILE A 307 -6.93 15.77 -5.96
C ILE A 307 -7.64 14.74 -5.08
N SER A 308 -7.28 13.46 -5.15
CA SER A 308 -7.90 12.38 -4.35
C SER A 308 -7.95 12.67 -2.84
N PHE A 309 -6.99 13.41 -2.30
CA PHE A 309 -6.91 13.78 -0.89
C PHE A 309 -7.80 14.96 -0.50
N GLY A 310 -8.46 15.63 -1.46
CA GLY A 310 -9.26 16.83 -1.24
C GLY A 310 -10.78 16.63 -1.32
N LEU A 311 -11.28 15.39 -1.20
CA LEU A 311 -12.66 15.04 -1.60
C LEU A 311 -13.46 14.27 -0.56
N TRP A 312 -12.82 13.80 0.52
CA TRP A 312 -13.37 12.76 1.40
C TRP A 312 -14.73 13.11 2.03
N VAL A 313 -15.00 14.40 2.24
CA VAL A 313 -16.25 14.91 2.83
C VAL A 313 -17.49 14.58 2.00
N HIS A 314 -17.37 14.17 0.73
CA HIS A 314 -18.57 13.73 -0.01
C HIS A 314 -19.22 12.47 0.57
N HIS A 315 -18.50 11.68 1.38
CA HIS A 315 -19.08 10.57 2.15
C HIS A 315 -19.85 11.03 3.39
N MET A 316 -19.79 12.33 3.69
CA MET A 316 -20.25 12.96 4.93
C MET A 316 -21.32 14.05 4.65
N PHE A 317 -21.87 14.14 3.44
CA PHE A 317 -22.83 15.20 3.09
C PHE A 317 -24.13 15.18 3.91
N THR A 318 -24.45 14.08 4.57
CA THR A 318 -25.67 13.89 5.38
C THR A 318 -25.44 14.04 6.89
N VAL A 319 -24.21 14.31 7.35
CA VAL A 319 -23.90 14.38 8.79
C VAL A 319 -23.89 15.81 9.35
N GLY A 320 -24.46 16.78 8.64
CA GLY A 320 -24.63 18.15 9.13
C GLY A 320 -23.44 19.09 8.95
N ILE A 321 -22.49 18.77 8.06
CA ILE A 321 -21.35 19.63 7.74
C ILE A 321 -21.81 21.00 7.18
N PRO A 322 -21.14 22.12 7.48
CA PRO A 322 -21.52 23.45 6.97
C PRO A 322 -21.67 23.51 5.44
N GLN A 323 -22.69 24.24 4.95
CA GLN A 323 -23.04 24.33 3.53
C GLN A 323 -21.86 24.78 2.64
N LEU A 324 -21.03 25.71 3.13
CA LEU A 324 -19.84 26.18 2.40
C LEU A 324 -18.84 25.05 2.15
N ALA A 325 -18.60 24.22 3.16
CA ALA A 325 -17.74 23.04 3.02
C ALA A 325 -18.38 22.03 2.05
N GLN A 326 -19.67 21.75 2.18
CA GLN A 326 -20.36 20.85 1.24
C GLN A 326 -20.24 21.31 -0.22
N ALA A 327 -20.43 22.61 -0.50
CA ALA A 327 -20.28 23.18 -1.84
C ALA A 327 -18.85 23.04 -2.39
N PHE A 328 -17.84 23.30 -1.54
CA PHE A 328 -16.44 23.12 -1.91
C PHE A 328 -16.14 21.66 -2.28
N PHE A 329 -16.51 20.71 -1.42
CA PHE A 329 -16.22 19.29 -1.63
C PHE A 329 -17.06 18.68 -2.77
N SER A 330 -18.26 19.20 -3.04
CA SER A 330 -19.05 18.85 -4.23
C SER A 330 -18.35 19.27 -5.52
N ALA A 331 -17.86 20.52 -5.60
CA ALA A 331 -17.12 21.02 -6.76
C ALA A 331 -15.81 20.25 -6.98
N ALA A 332 -15.06 19.99 -5.90
CA ALA A 332 -13.84 19.21 -5.97
C ALA A 332 -14.12 17.76 -6.44
N SER A 333 -15.21 17.15 -5.98
CA SER A 333 -15.60 15.79 -6.39
C SER A 333 -15.97 15.71 -7.88
N MET A 334 -16.67 16.71 -8.39
CA MET A 334 -16.97 16.81 -9.83
C MET A 334 -15.70 17.03 -10.68
N LEU A 335 -14.71 17.78 -10.16
CA LEU A 335 -13.46 18.05 -10.88
C LEU A 335 -12.67 16.77 -11.22
N VAL A 336 -12.80 15.70 -10.42
CA VAL A 336 -12.15 14.41 -10.69
C VAL A 336 -12.62 13.76 -11.98
N ALA A 337 -13.83 14.08 -12.46
CA ALA A 337 -14.29 13.57 -13.75
C ALA A 337 -13.35 13.97 -14.90
N VAL A 338 -12.63 15.11 -14.77
CA VAL A 338 -11.71 15.62 -15.81
C VAL A 338 -10.50 14.70 -16.05
N PRO A 339 -9.63 14.39 -15.05
CA PRO A 339 -8.51 13.49 -15.26
C PRO A 339 -8.96 12.07 -15.67
N THR A 340 -10.12 11.60 -15.20
CA THR A 340 -10.68 10.31 -15.66
C THR A 340 -11.09 10.38 -17.13
N ALA A 341 -11.79 11.44 -17.55
CA ALA A 341 -12.20 11.63 -18.93
C ALA A 341 -11.00 11.69 -19.88
N ILE A 342 -9.93 12.41 -19.51
CA ILE A 342 -8.68 12.46 -20.31
C ILE A 342 -8.17 11.05 -20.62
N GLN A 343 -8.13 10.17 -19.61
CA GLN A 343 -7.66 8.80 -19.78
C GLN A 343 -8.60 8.00 -20.70
N VAL A 344 -9.92 8.07 -20.48
CA VAL A 344 -10.91 7.39 -21.32
C VAL A 344 -10.83 7.83 -22.78
N PHE A 345 -10.73 9.14 -23.04
CA PHE A 345 -10.61 9.65 -24.40
C PHE A 345 -9.28 9.29 -25.07
N VAL A 346 -8.18 9.24 -24.31
CA VAL A 346 -6.90 8.72 -24.82
C VAL A 346 -7.01 7.25 -25.23
N TRP A 347 -7.66 6.42 -24.41
CA TRP A 347 -7.90 5.01 -24.73
C TRP A 347 -8.73 4.85 -25.99
N LEU A 348 -9.85 5.58 -26.10
CA LEU A 348 -10.71 5.58 -27.28
C LEU A 348 -9.97 6.07 -28.53
N ALA A 349 -9.21 7.15 -28.43
CA ALA A 349 -8.43 7.68 -29.56
C ALA A 349 -7.34 6.69 -30.02
N THR A 350 -6.70 5.99 -29.09
CA THR A 350 -5.69 4.97 -29.42
C THR A 350 -6.31 3.79 -30.16
N LEU A 351 -7.51 3.36 -29.76
CA LEU A 351 -8.27 2.31 -30.46
C LEU A 351 -8.75 2.79 -31.84
N TRP A 352 -9.31 4.00 -31.92
CA TRP A 352 -9.86 4.58 -33.14
C TRP A 352 -8.80 4.75 -34.23
N LEU A 353 -7.61 5.19 -33.86
CA LEU A 353 -6.50 5.40 -34.80
C LEU A 353 -5.63 4.14 -35.00
N GLY A 354 -5.98 3.02 -34.38
CA GLY A 354 -5.26 1.75 -34.47
C GLY A 354 -5.97 0.72 -35.35
N LYS A 355 -5.55 -0.53 -35.23
CA LYS A 355 -6.24 -1.70 -35.81
C LYS A 355 -6.55 -2.71 -34.69
N PRO A 356 -7.58 -2.46 -33.86
CA PRO A 356 -7.84 -3.25 -32.66
C PRO A 356 -8.04 -4.74 -32.96
N LYS A 357 -7.22 -5.59 -32.34
CA LYS A 357 -7.36 -7.05 -32.38
C LYS A 357 -8.22 -7.54 -31.22
N MET A 358 -9.43 -8.01 -31.50
CA MET A 358 -10.40 -8.49 -30.50
C MET A 358 -10.07 -9.90 -29.94
N LYS A 359 -8.92 -9.99 -29.25
CA LYS A 359 -8.52 -11.15 -28.44
C LYS A 359 -9.21 -11.14 -27.08
N LEU A 360 -9.11 -12.25 -26.34
CA LEU A 360 -9.77 -12.39 -25.04
C LEU A 360 -9.48 -11.22 -24.06
N PRO A 361 -8.22 -10.76 -23.83
CA PRO A 361 -7.98 -9.61 -22.96
C PRO A 361 -8.73 -8.33 -23.40
N MET A 362 -8.84 -8.09 -24.71
CA MET A 362 -9.57 -6.93 -25.23
C MET A 362 -11.07 -7.01 -24.97
N LEU A 363 -11.66 -8.21 -24.93
CA LEU A 363 -13.07 -8.37 -24.58
C LEU A 363 -13.35 -7.85 -23.16
N TRP A 364 -12.47 -8.17 -22.22
CA TRP A 364 -12.53 -7.66 -20.84
C TRP A 364 -12.29 -6.15 -20.77
N VAL A 365 -11.35 -5.61 -21.55
CA VAL A 365 -11.13 -4.14 -21.66
C VAL A 365 -12.38 -3.43 -22.19
N MET A 366 -13.10 -3.99 -23.17
CA MET A 366 -14.35 -3.40 -23.65
C MET A 366 -15.45 -3.45 -22.59
N GLY A 367 -15.56 -4.56 -21.84
CA GLY A 367 -16.46 -4.67 -20.70
C GLY A 367 -16.17 -3.62 -19.62
N PHE A 368 -14.88 -3.42 -19.30
CA PHE A 368 -14.41 -2.33 -18.43
C PHE A 368 -14.90 -0.97 -18.92
N LEU A 369 -14.66 -0.61 -20.19
CA LEU A 369 -15.03 0.71 -20.71
C LEU A 369 -16.53 0.99 -20.57
N ILE A 370 -17.38 -0.01 -20.84
CA ILE A 370 -18.83 0.13 -20.71
C ILE A 370 -19.24 0.30 -19.25
N ILE A 371 -18.85 -0.65 -18.39
CA ILE A 371 -19.29 -0.66 -16.98
C ILE A 371 -18.71 0.55 -16.24
N PHE A 372 -17.44 0.84 -16.42
CA PHE A 372 -16.76 1.92 -15.70
C PHE A 372 -17.31 3.30 -16.07
N VAL A 373 -17.64 3.56 -17.35
CA VAL A 373 -18.25 4.83 -17.74
C VAL A 373 -19.64 4.98 -17.12
N CYS A 374 -20.47 3.93 -17.12
CA CYS A 374 -21.76 3.95 -16.43
C CYS A 374 -21.61 4.19 -14.91
N GLY A 375 -20.62 3.56 -14.28
CA GLY A 375 -20.28 3.79 -12.87
C GLY A 375 -19.80 5.22 -12.59
N GLY A 376 -18.96 5.76 -13.46
CA GLY A 376 -18.47 7.14 -13.35
C GLY A 376 -19.60 8.16 -13.42
N LEU A 377 -20.58 7.96 -14.31
CA LEU A 377 -21.75 8.84 -14.41
C LEU A 377 -22.57 8.86 -13.12
N THR A 378 -22.82 7.70 -12.51
CA THR A 378 -23.53 7.64 -11.21
C THR A 378 -22.70 8.24 -10.07
N GLY A 379 -21.36 8.20 -10.15
CA GLY A 379 -20.48 8.89 -9.21
C GLY A 379 -20.59 10.41 -9.30
N VAL A 380 -20.67 10.97 -10.52
CA VAL A 380 -20.94 12.40 -10.71
C VAL A 380 -22.31 12.78 -10.14
N MET A 381 -23.32 11.93 -10.26
CA MET A 381 -24.62 12.15 -9.62
C MET A 381 -24.50 12.20 -8.10
N LEU A 382 -23.74 11.28 -7.47
CA LEU A 382 -23.50 11.29 -6.03
C LEU A 382 -22.63 12.47 -5.55
N ALA A 383 -21.82 13.06 -6.43
CA ALA A 383 -21.09 14.28 -6.11
C ALA A 383 -22.02 15.51 -5.97
N LEU A 384 -23.26 15.44 -6.48
CA LEU A 384 -24.26 16.49 -6.34
C LEU A 384 -24.98 16.37 -4.99
N VAL A 385 -24.70 17.28 -4.07
CA VAL A 385 -25.23 17.27 -2.68
C VAL A 385 -26.74 17.02 -2.61
N PRO A 386 -27.63 17.74 -3.36
CA PRO A 386 -29.07 17.53 -3.25
C PRO A 386 -29.51 16.14 -3.72
N PHE A 387 -28.85 15.60 -4.75
CA PHE A 387 -29.12 14.24 -5.23
C PHE A 387 -28.63 13.22 -4.20
N ASN A 388 -27.41 13.39 -3.69
CA ASN A 388 -26.86 12.53 -2.67
C ASN A 388 -27.76 12.47 -1.43
N TRP A 389 -28.31 13.58 -0.94
CA TRP A 389 -29.24 13.55 0.20
C TRP A 389 -30.44 12.60 0.01
N GLN A 390 -30.89 12.38 -1.22
CA GLN A 390 -32.01 11.47 -1.50
C GLN A 390 -31.57 10.01 -1.57
N VAL A 391 -30.38 9.74 -2.09
CA VAL A 391 -29.92 8.36 -2.37
C VAL A 391 -28.81 7.87 -1.44
N HIS A 392 -28.35 8.72 -0.51
CA HIS A 392 -27.35 8.35 0.48
C HIS A 392 -27.82 7.15 1.30
N ASP A 393 -26.92 6.22 1.59
CA ASP A 393 -27.25 4.98 2.31
C ASP A 393 -28.36 4.11 1.67
N THR A 394 -28.70 4.30 0.39
CA THR A 394 -29.59 3.37 -0.34
C THR A 394 -28.81 2.37 -1.19
N HIS A 395 -29.51 1.41 -1.78
CA HIS A 395 -28.96 0.53 -2.81
C HIS A 395 -28.34 1.27 -4.01
N PHE A 396 -28.64 2.54 -4.24
CA PHE A 396 -28.04 3.31 -5.33
C PHE A 396 -26.52 3.48 -5.11
N VAL A 397 -26.11 3.79 -3.88
CA VAL A 397 -24.69 3.91 -3.52
C VAL A 397 -24.00 2.55 -3.59
N VAL A 398 -24.68 1.48 -3.17
CA VAL A 398 -24.14 0.10 -3.28
C VAL A 398 -23.89 -0.26 -4.74
N ALA A 399 -24.85 0.02 -5.61
CA ALA A 399 -24.75 -0.25 -7.04
C ALA A 399 -23.65 0.58 -7.69
N HIS A 400 -23.59 1.89 -7.43
CA HIS A 400 -22.52 2.76 -7.90
C HIS A 400 -21.14 2.21 -7.53
N MET A 401 -20.93 1.90 -6.24
CA MET A 401 -19.66 1.39 -5.73
C MET A 401 -19.23 0.09 -6.45
N HIS A 402 -20.16 -0.84 -6.68
CA HIS A 402 -19.86 -2.07 -7.41
C HIS A 402 -19.57 -1.84 -8.90
N TYR A 403 -20.25 -0.88 -9.55
CA TYR A 403 -19.92 -0.48 -10.93
C TYR A 403 -18.50 0.05 -11.05
N VAL A 404 -18.06 0.91 -10.13
CA VAL A 404 -16.71 1.47 -10.19
C VAL A 404 -15.63 0.51 -9.67
N LEU A 405 -15.90 -0.34 -8.69
CA LEU A 405 -14.92 -1.33 -8.20
C LEU A 405 -14.83 -2.55 -9.12
N VAL A 406 -15.94 -3.23 -9.41
CA VAL A 406 -15.91 -4.42 -10.27
C VAL A 406 -15.61 -4.01 -11.70
N GLY A 407 -16.31 -2.99 -12.20
CA GLY A 407 -16.02 -2.44 -13.53
C GLY A 407 -14.61 -1.89 -13.59
N GLY A 408 -14.23 -0.98 -12.68
CA GLY A 408 -12.97 -0.25 -12.74
C GLY A 408 -11.72 -1.01 -12.31
N MET A 409 -11.85 -2.10 -11.53
CA MET A 409 -10.72 -2.92 -11.07
C MET A 409 -10.81 -4.37 -11.52
N PHE A 410 -11.91 -5.08 -11.26
CA PHE A 410 -11.99 -6.52 -11.52
C PHE A 410 -11.89 -6.84 -13.02
N PHE A 411 -12.63 -6.14 -13.89
CA PHE A 411 -12.56 -6.37 -15.34
C PHE A 411 -11.15 -6.15 -15.92
N PRO A 412 -10.47 -5.02 -15.61
CA PRO A 412 -9.06 -4.84 -15.99
C PRO A 412 -8.13 -5.89 -15.39
N LEU A 413 -8.32 -6.29 -14.14
CA LEU A 413 -7.51 -7.33 -13.50
C LEU A 413 -7.62 -8.65 -14.27
N ILE A 414 -8.83 -9.09 -14.61
CA ILE A 414 -9.01 -10.32 -15.41
C ILE A 414 -8.41 -10.16 -16.82
N ALA A 415 -8.54 -8.99 -17.45
CA ALA A 415 -7.87 -8.70 -18.72
C ALA A 415 -6.35 -8.88 -18.60
N GLY A 416 -5.75 -8.31 -17.54
CA GLY A 416 -4.34 -8.43 -17.20
C GLY A 416 -3.92 -9.87 -16.92
N LEU A 417 -4.70 -10.61 -16.13
CA LEU A 417 -4.41 -12.02 -15.83
C LEU A 417 -4.38 -12.86 -17.11
N TYR A 418 -5.32 -12.68 -18.05
CA TYR A 418 -5.27 -13.36 -19.35
C TYR A 418 -4.11 -12.91 -20.23
N TYR A 419 -3.76 -11.62 -20.20
CA TYR A 419 -2.64 -11.06 -20.95
C TYR A 419 -1.30 -11.61 -20.44
N TRP A 420 -1.07 -11.63 -19.12
CA TRP A 420 0.18 -12.08 -18.50
C TRP A 420 0.19 -13.56 -18.11
N LEU A 421 -0.88 -14.33 -18.37
CA LEU A 421 -0.91 -15.79 -18.12
C LEU A 421 0.31 -16.54 -18.69
N PRO A 422 0.83 -16.19 -19.88
CA PRO A 422 2.08 -16.78 -20.38
C PRO A 422 3.30 -16.55 -19.47
N LEU A 423 3.40 -15.38 -18.81
CA LEU A 423 4.46 -15.12 -17.85
C LEU A 423 4.27 -15.93 -16.57
N PHE A 424 3.04 -16.11 -16.10
CA PHE A 424 2.77 -16.88 -14.87
C PHE A 424 2.94 -18.39 -15.06
N SER A 425 2.50 -18.92 -16.20
CA SER A 425 2.33 -20.37 -16.42
C SER A 425 3.20 -20.95 -17.54
N GLY A 426 3.80 -20.11 -18.39
CA GLY A 426 4.42 -20.55 -19.64
C GLY A 426 3.43 -20.93 -20.74
N ARG A 427 2.12 -20.71 -20.54
CA ARG A 427 1.04 -21.22 -21.40
C ARG A 427 0.03 -20.14 -21.78
N MET A 428 -0.57 -20.30 -22.96
CA MET A 428 -1.62 -19.42 -23.50
C MET A 428 -2.99 -19.76 -22.92
N PRO A 429 -3.88 -18.77 -22.72
CA PRO A 429 -5.24 -18.99 -22.25
C PRO A 429 -6.17 -19.62 -23.31
N SER A 430 -7.30 -20.17 -22.87
CA SER A 430 -8.37 -20.69 -23.72
C SER A 430 -9.30 -19.58 -24.15
N GLU A 431 -9.45 -19.44 -25.47
CA GLU A 431 -10.39 -18.46 -26.04
C GLU A 431 -11.86 -18.84 -25.80
N ASN A 432 -12.19 -20.13 -25.67
CA ASN A 432 -13.59 -20.57 -25.56
C ASN A 432 -14.14 -20.37 -24.14
N LEU A 433 -13.46 -20.97 -23.15
CA LEU A 433 -13.91 -20.92 -21.77
C LEU A 433 -13.82 -19.50 -21.20
N GLY A 434 -12.76 -18.76 -21.56
CA GLY A 434 -12.61 -17.36 -21.19
C GLY A 434 -13.72 -16.44 -21.75
N ARG A 435 -14.24 -16.72 -22.96
CA ARG A 435 -15.36 -15.94 -23.54
C ARG A 435 -16.69 -16.24 -22.88
N TRP A 436 -16.97 -17.50 -22.54
CA TRP A 436 -18.16 -17.83 -21.75
C TRP A 436 -18.10 -17.24 -20.35
N GLY A 437 -16.94 -17.34 -19.69
CA GLY A 437 -16.69 -16.70 -18.40
C GLY A 437 -16.93 -15.20 -18.44
N PHE A 438 -16.47 -14.53 -19.51
CA PHE A 438 -16.76 -13.12 -19.74
C PHE A 438 -18.26 -12.82 -19.84
N TRP A 439 -19.00 -13.50 -20.71
CA TRP A 439 -20.42 -13.16 -20.94
C TRP A 439 -21.29 -13.41 -19.72
N LEU A 440 -21.07 -14.53 -19.00
CA LEU A 440 -21.76 -14.81 -17.74
C LEU A 440 -21.45 -13.74 -16.69
N THR A 441 -20.18 -13.32 -16.57
CA THR A 441 -19.78 -12.25 -15.65
C THR A 441 -20.41 -10.91 -16.04
N PHE A 442 -20.32 -10.52 -17.31
CA PHE A 442 -20.81 -9.22 -17.80
C PHE A 442 -22.34 -9.09 -17.68
N LEU A 443 -23.08 -10.12 -18.09
CA LEU A 443 -24.54 -10.13 -18.02
C LEU A 443 -25.03 -10.27 -16.57
N GLY A 444 -24.43 -11.17 -15.80
CA GLY A 444 -24.74 -11.34 -14.38
C GLY A 444 -24.47 -10.06 -13.58
N PHE A 445 -23.34 -9.40 -13.84
CA PHE A 445 -22.99 -8.14 -13.18
C PHE A 445 -24.03 -7.04 -13.41
N ASN A 446 -24.38 -6.78 -14.67
CA ASN A 446 -25.39 -5.77 -14.98
C ASN A 446 -26.77 -6.18 -14.43
N GLY A 447 -27.16 -7.45 -14.56
CA GLY A 447 -28.41 -7.95 -13.97
C GLY A 447 -28.47 -7.80 -12.45
N THR A 448 -27.35 -7.89 -11.74
CA THR A 448 -27.31 -7.67 -10.30
C THR A 448 -27.38 -6.18 -9.96
N PHE A 449 -26.41 -5.41 -10.42
CA PHE A 449 -26.18 -4.07 -9.89
C PHE A 449 -26.89 -2.96 -10.67
N LEU A 450 -27.19 -3.15 -11.96
CA LEU A 450 -28.00 -2.16 -12.69
C LEU A 450 -29.35 -2.05 -11.98
N ILE A 451 -29.97 -3.18 -11.70
CA ILE A 451 -31.27 -3.29 -11.02
C ILE A 451 -31.23 -2.70 -9.61
N MET A 452 -30.11 -2.82 -8.91
CA MET A 452 -29.97 -2.20 -7.59
C MET A 452 -30.05 -0.67 -7.62
N HIS A 453 -29.63 -0.01 -8.70
CA HIS A 453 -29.86 1.44 -8.84
C HIS A 453 -31.36 1.78 -8.79
N TRP A 454 -32.23 0.96 -9.40
CA TRP A 454 -33.69 1.15 -9.31
C TRP A 454 -34.20 0.96 -7.89
N THR A 455 -33.79 -0.11 -7.20
CA THR A 455 -34.20 -0.29 -5.79
C THR A 455 -33.74 0.86 -4.91
N GLY A 456 -32.56 1.43 -5.19
CA GLY A 456 -32.06 2.61 -4.49
C GLY A 456 -32.87 3.88 -4.75
N LEU A 457 -33.28 4.10 -6.00
CA LEU A 457 -34.17 5.21 -6.38
C LEU A 457 -35.58 5.05 -5.80
N LEU A 458 -36.03 3.81 -5.60
CA LEU A 458 -37.27 3.47 -4.89
C LEU A 458 -37.14 3.55 -3.36
N GLY A 459 -35.99 3.98 -2.85
CA GLY A 459 -35.77 4.23 -1.42
C GLY A 459 -35.35 3.01 -0.59
N MET A 460 -34.94 1.89 -1.21
CA MET A 460 -34.46 0.73 -0.46
C MET A 460 -33.13 1.04 0.25
N PRO A 461 -33.09 1.08 1.60
CA PRO A 461 -31.86 1.36 2.33
C PRO A 461 -30.88 0.18 2.21
N ARG A 462 -29.58 0.46 2.29
CA ARG A 462 -28.55 -0.58 2.39
C ARG A 462 -28.48 -1.13 3.82
N ARG A 463 -27.88 -2.33 3.97
CA ARG A 463 -27.67 -3.00 5.28
C ARG A 463 -28.96 -3.33 6.05
N VAL A 464 -30.07 -3.47 5.35
CA VAL A 464 -31.31 -4.02 5.93
C VAL A 464 -31.33 -5.52 5.66
N TYR A 465 -31.59 -6.34 6.69
CA TYR A 465 -31.51 -7.80 6.57
C TYR A 465 -32.73 -8.43 5.88
N THR A 466 -33.87 -7.75 5.87
CA THR A 466 -35.12 -8.20 5.24
C THR A 466 -35.94 -6.99 4.76
N TYR A 467 -36.97 -7.23 3.96
CA TYR A 467 -37.93 -6.22 3.51
C TYR A 467 -39.34 -6.82 3.47
N GLU A 468 -40.35 -5.98 3.67
CA GLU A 468 -41.75 -6.41 3.72
C GLU A 468 -42.32 -6.65 2.31
N ALA A 469 -43.22 -7.63 2.18
CA ALA A 469 -43.99 -7.83 0.96
C ALA A 469 -44.94 -6.64 0.68
N GLY A 470 -44.98 -6.20 -0.58
CA GLY A 470 -45.72 -5.02 -1.03
C GLY A 470 -44.88 -3.74 -1.11
N SER A 471 -43.58 -3.80 -0.78
CA SER A 471 -42.66 -2.64 -0.83
C SER A 471 -42.32 -2.22 -2.27
N GLY A 472 -42.62 -3.04 -3.27
CA GLY A 472 -42.29 -2.79 -4.67
C GLY A 472 -40.83 -3.11 -5.03
N TRP A 473 -40.12 -3.82 -4.13
CA TRP A 473 -38.72 -4.20 -4.29
C TRP A 473 -38.53 -5.68 -4.63
N GLU A 474 -39.58 -6.49 -4.58
CA GLU A 474 -39.56 -7.95 -4.60
C GLU A 474 -38.94 -8.48 -5.90
N VAL A 475 -39.51 -8.07 -7.03
CA VAL A 475 -39.08 -8.54 -8.36
C VAL A 475 -37.64 -8.10 -8.64
N TYR A 476 -37.28 -6.88 -8.23
CA TYR A 476 -35.95 -6.34 -8.44
C TYR A 476 -34.89 -7.06 -7.59
N ASN A 477 -35.20 -7.35 -6.33
CA ASN A 477 -34.31 -8.10 -5.46
C ASN A 477 -34.14 -9.55 -5.94
N LEU A 478 -35.23 -10.23 -6.30
CA LEU A 478 -35.16 -11.59 -6.84
C LEU A 478 -34.29 -11.64 -8.10
N LEU A 479 -34.52 -10.73 -9.05
CA LEU A 479 -33.75 -10.67 -10.29
C LEU A 479 -32.28 -10.32 -10.04
N SER A 480 -32.00 -9.41 -9.10
CA SER A 480 -30.65 -9.08 -8.68
C SER A 480 -29.92 -10.29 -8.06
N SER A 481 -30.62 -11.08 -7.24
CA SER A 481 -30.09 -12.31 -6.63
C SER A 481 -29.85 -13.42 -7.65
N VAL A 482 -30.80 -13.70 -8.54
CA VAL A 482 -30.58 -14.69 -9.62
C VAL A 482 -29.39 -14.29 -10.49
N SER A 483 -29.30 -13.01 -10.85
CA SER A 483 -28.18 -12.49 -11.64
C SER A 483 -26.85 -12.58 -10.89
N SER A 484 -26.84 -12.50 -9.55
CA SER A 484 -25.61 -12.59 -8.77
C SER A 484 -25.05 -14.02 -8.74
N PHE A 485 -25.92 -15.03 -8.79
CA PHE A 485 -25.51 -16.41 -9.00
C PHE A 485 -24.99 -16.66 -10.42
N VAL A 486 -25.58 -16.02 -11.44
CA VAL A 486 -25.03 -16.05 -12.82
C VAL A 486 -23.64 -15.41 -12.89
N LEU A 487 -23.46 -14.26 -12.24
CA LEU A 487 -22.16 -13.61 -12.08
C LEU A 487 -21.14 -14.55 -11.43
N SER A 488 -21.52 -15.19 -10.31
CA SER A 488 -20.66 -16.12 -9.59
C SER A 488 -20.27 -17.33 -10.43
N ALA A 489 -21.18 -17.88 -11.24
CA ALA A 489 -20.87 -18.94 -12.19
C ALA A 489 -19.87 -18.48 -13.26
N GLY A 490 -20.00 -17.25 -13.76
CA GLY A 490 -19.04 -16.64 -14.69
C GLY A 490 -17.64 -16.49 -14.09
N ILE A 491 -17.55 -15.98 -12.86
CA ILE A 491 -16.29 -15.84 -12.12
C ILE A 491 -15.66 -17.21 -11.88
N ALA A 492 -16.43 -18.19 -11.40
CA ALA A 492 -15.95 -19.55 -11.18
C ALA A 492 -15.39 -20.17 -12.47
N MET A 493 -16.04 -19.92 -13.62
CA MET A 493 -15.57 -20.36 -14.93
C MET A 493 -14.23 -19.73 -15.32
N VAL A 494 -14.04 -18.42 -15.06
CA VAL A 494 -12.75 -17.74 -15.30
C VAL A 494 -11.65 -18.31 -14.43
N LEU A 495 -11.91 -18.53 -13.14
CA LEU A 495 -10.93 -19.09 -12.21
C LEU A 495 -10.56 -20.53 -12.59
N LEU A 496 -11.55 -21.33 -12.96
CA LEU A 496 -11.34 -22.69 -13.46
C LEU A 496 -10.50 -22.68 -14.73
N ASP A 497 -10.78 -21.77 -15.68
CA ASP A 497 -9.97 -21.64 -16.89
C ASP A 497 -8.51 -21.36 -16.55
N ILE A 498 -8.24 -20.32 -15.78
CA ILE A 498 -6.88 -19.94 -15.37
C ILE A 498 -6.18 -21.13 -14.69
N ALA A 499 -6.84 -21.79 -13.74
CA ALA A 499 -6.27 -22.94 -13.02
C ALA A 499 -5.93 -24.13 -13.94
N LEU A 500 -6.83 -24.50 -14.85
CA LEU A 500 -6.60 -25.59 -15.79
C LEU A 500 -5.44 -25.29 -16.75
N HIS A 501 -5.24 -24.01 -17.10
CA HIS A 501 -4.18 -23.61 -18.04
C HIS A 501 -2.77 -23.77 -17.49
N PHE A 502 -2.58 -23.69 -16.17
CA PHE A 502 -1.28 -24.00 -15.56
C PHE A 502 -0.79 -25.42 -15.89
N ARG A 503 -1.72 -26.38 -16.10
CA ARG A 503 -1.37 -27.78 -16.38
C ARG A 503 -1.59 -28.21 -17.83
N PHE A 504 -2.67 -27.76 -18.46
CA PHE A 504 -3.16 -28.26 -19.75
C PHE A 504 -3.11 -27.24 -20.89
N GLY A 505 -2.75 -25.97 -20.61
CA GLY A 505 -2.70 -24.92 -21.62
C GLY A 505 -1.68 -25.17 -22.72
N LYS A 506 -1.79 -24.51 -23.88
CA LYS A 506 -0.79 -24.63 -24.95
C LYS A 506 0.47 -23.84 -24.58
N PRO A 507 1.70 -24.38 -24.78
CA PRO A 507 2.92 -23.61 -24.55
C PRO A 507 2.92 -22.28 -25.29
N ALA A 508 3.32 -21.21 -24.61
CA ALA A 508 3.38 -19.88 -25.20
C ALA A 508 4.62 -19.73 -26.08
N LYS A 509 4.47 -19.01 -27.20
CA LYS A 509 5.60 -18.53 -28.01
C LYS A 509 6.24 -17.34 -27.32
N GLN A 510 7.54 -17.09 -27.55
CA GLN A 510 8.22 -15.86 -27.12
C GLN A 510 7.41 -14.62 -27.55
N ASN A 511 7.16 -13.68 -26.63
CA ASN A 511 6.36 -12.47 -26.86
C ASN A 511 5.07 -12.73 -27.69
N PRO A 512 4.09 -13.49 -27.18
CA PRO A 512 2.96 -13.98 -27.97
C PRO A 512 2.03 -12.87 -28.47
N TRP A 513 2.11 -11.69 -27.87
CA TRP A 513 1.29 -10.52 -28.20
C TRP A 513 2.00 -9.49 -29.08
N ASN A 514 3.29 -9.68 -29.36
CA ASN A 514 4.15 -8.66 -29.99
C ASN A 514 4.09 -7.33 -29.22
N ALA A 515 4.23 -7.39 -27.91
CA ALA A 515 4.26 -6.24 -27.01
C ALA A 515 5.63 -5.55 -27.02
N ASP A 516 5.65 -4.29 -26.59
CA ASP A 516 6.79 -3.37 -26.68
C ASP A 516 7.66 -3.31 -25.41
N THR A 517 7.14 -3.79 -24.28
CA THR A 517 7.72 -3.61 -22.94
C THR A 517 8.58 -4.80 -22.49
N LEU A 518 9.55 -4.52 -21.60
CA LEU A 518 10.61 -5.45 -21.22
C LEU A 518 10.15 -6.72 -20.49
N GLU A 519 8.95 -6.79 -19.94
CA GLU A 519 8.48 -8.02 -19.30
C GLU A 519 8.42 -9.19 -20.29
N TRP A 520 8.21 -8.91 -21.58
CA TRP A 520 8.19 -9.89 -22.68
C TRP A 520 9.57 -10.27 -23.21
N ALA A 521 10.64 -9.67 -22.68
CA ALA A 521 12.02 -10.11 -22.93
C ALA A 521 12.45 -11.27 -22.04
N ASN A 522 11.63 -11.67 -21.06
CA ASN A 522 11.92 -12.81 -20.18
C ASN A 522 11.59 -14.15 -20.85
N SER A 523 12.11 -15.22 -20.26
CA SER A 523 11.55 -16.57 -20.43
C SER A 523 10.13 -16.66 -19.88
N MET A 524 9.39 -17.70 -20.28
CA MET A 524 8.02 -17.95 -19.84
C MET A 524 7.90 -19.37 -19.27
N PRO A 525 7.79 -19.54 -17.94
CA PRO A 525 7.82 -18.49 -16.91
C PRO A 525 9.22 -17.86 -16.71
N PRO A 526 9.30 -16.61 -16.18
CA PRO A 526 10.57 -15.93 -15.92
C PRO A 526 11.46 -16.64 -14.89
N SER A 527 12.77 -16.56 -15.08
CA SER A 527 13.77 -16.97 -14.08
C SER A 527 13.77 -16.04 -12.85
N ALA A 528 14.26 -16.54 -11.70
CA ALA A 528 14.27 -15.79 -10.44
C ALA A 528 15.07 -14.46 -10.51
N TYR A 529 16.04 -14.36 -11.42
CA TYR A 529 16.84 -13.16 -11.65
C TYR A 529 16.28 -12.24 -12.76
N ASN A 530 15.12 -12.57 -13.34
CA ASN A 530 14.53 -11.98 -14.56
C ASN A 530 15.47 -12.03 -15.78
N PHE A 531 16.45 -11.12 -15.84
CA PHE A 531 17.30 -10.91 -17.01
C PHE A 531 18.76 -11.30 -16.75
N VAL A 532 19.36 -12.02 -17.71
CA VAL A 532 20.78 -12.41 -17.65
C VAL A 532 21.67 -11.15 -17.67
N SER A 533 21.39 -10.19 -18.54
CA SER A 533 22.06 -8.88 -18.56
C SER A 533 21.04 -7.73 -18.72
N LEU A 534 21.39 -6.54 -18.22
CA LEU A 534 20.49 -5.39 -18.10
C LEU A 534 20.75 -4.37 -19.23
N PRO A 535 19.78 -4.14 -20.14
CA PRO A 535 20.00 -3.37 -21.36
C PRO A 535 19.95 -1.86 -21.14
N SER A 536 20.58 -1.10 -22.03
CA SER A 536 20.34 0.34 -22.12
C SER A 536 19.07 0.58 -22.95
N VAL A 537 18.13 1.37 -22.43
CA VAL A 537 16.86 1.67 -23.10
C VAL A 537 16.78 3.17 -23.38
N GLU A 538 16.69 3.54 -24.66
CA GLU A 538 16.62 4.93 -25.09
C GLU A 538 15.22 5.41 -25.48
N THR A 539 14.26 4.49 -25.62
CA THR A 539 12.88 4.77 -26.08
C THR A 539 11.84 4.23 -25.11
N ARG A 540 10.56 4.51 -25.37
CA ARG A 540 9.42 3.95 -24.61
C ARG A 540 9.03 2.54 -25.04
N HIS A 541 9.51 2.09 -26.20
CA HIS A 541 9.03 0.89 -26.88
C HIS A 541 10.19 -0.05 -27.25
N PRO A 542 11.04 -0.45 -26.27
CA PRO A 542 12.31 -1.12 -26.55
C PRO A 542 12.18 -2.37 -27.41
N LEU A 543 11.13 -3.18 -27.25
CA LEU A 543 10.97 -4.41 -28.02
C LEU A 543 10.38 -4.20 -29.42
N TRP A 544 9.71 -3.07 -29.68
CA TRP A 544 9.29 -2.71 -31.04
C TRP A 544 10.45 -2.12 -31.83
N ASP A 545 11.29 -1.32 -31.17
CA ASP A 545 12.45 -0.69 -31.81
C ASP A 545 13.60 -1.69 -32.03
N GLU A 546 13.82 -2.61 -31.07
CA GLU A 546 14.86 -3.64 -31.14
C GLU A 546 14.31 -5.06 -30.87
N PRO A 547 13.69 -5.73 -31.85
CA PRO A 547 13.10 -7.05 -31.66
C PRO A 547 14.08 -8.16 -31.23
N ASN A 548 15.38 -7.98 -31.50
CA ASN A 548 16.43 -8.93 -31.12
C ASN A 548 16.96 -8.71 -29.69
N LEU A 549 16.46 -7.71 -28.96
CA LEU A 549 16.91 -7.37 -27.61
C LEU A 549 16.83 -8.55 -26.62
N PRO A 550 15.78 -9.39 -26.59
CA PRO A 550 15.73 -10.54 -25.68
C PRO A 550 16.90 -11.52 -25.88
N HIS A 551 17.33 -11.73 -27.12
CA HIS A 551 18.42 -12.64 -27.47
C HIS A 551 19.78 -12.09 -27.03
N THR A 552 20.02 -10.80 -27.26
CA THR A 552 21.28 -10.15 -26.84
C THR A 552 21.38 -10.06 -25.32
N MET A 553 20.26 -9.86 -24.62
CA MET A 553 20.19 -9.93 -23.16
C MET A 553 20.53 -11.32 -22.63
N ALA A 554 19.98 -12.38 -23.22
CA ALA A 554 20.26 -13.78 -22.86
C ALA A 554 21.72 -14.18 -23.08
N LYS A 555 22.37 -13.62 -24.12
CA LYS A 555 23.80 -13.80 -24.39
C LYS A 555 24.74 -13.02 -23.46
N GLY A 556 24.22 -12.24 -22.52
CA GLY A 556 25.06 -11.47 -21.60
C GLY A 556 25.76 -10.25 -22.22
N MET A 557 25.23 -9.71 -23.33
CA MET A 557 25.85 -8.61 -24.07
C MET A 557 25.63 -7.22 -23.44
N HIS A 558 24.94 -7.14 -22.29
CA HIS A 558 24.61 -5.89 -21.61
C HIS A 558 25.15 -5.86 -20.18
N GLY A 559 24.77 -4.84 -19.39
CA GLY A 559 25.31 -4.61 -18.05
C GLY A 559 25.02 -5.73 -17.04
N LEU A 560 25.92 -5.90 -16.06
CA LEU A 560 25.83 -6.88 -14.96
C LEU A 560 25.67 -8.35 -15.39
N ALA A 561 26.17 -8.76 -16.57
CA ALA A 561 26.05 -10.14 -17.04
C ALA A 561 26.77 -11.17 -16.15
N VAL A 562 27.95 -10.81 -15.61
CA VAL A 562 28.84 -11.73 -14.89
C VAL A 562 28.67 -11.58 -13.38
N ALA A 563 28.39 -12.67 -12.67
CA ALA A 563 28.23 -12.70 -11.22
C ALA A 563 29.54 -13.14 -10.51
N SER A 564 30.52 -12.23 -10.40
CA SER A 564 31.89 -12.58 -9.99
C SER A 564 32.11 -12.88 -8.49
N HIS A 565 31.15 -12.57 -7.61
CA HIS A 565 31.32 -12.65 -6.16
C HIS A 565 30.16 -13.36 -5.44
N GLY A 566 29.28 -14.02 -6.18
CA GLY A 566 28.21 -14.84 -5.61
C GLY A 566 27.07 -14.06 -4.95
N ARG A 567 26.89 -12.76 -5.23
CA ARG A 567 25.81 -11.94 -4.64
C ARG A 567 24.76 -11.49 -5.66
N ARG A 568 23.58 -11.17 -5.13
CA ARG A 568 22.48 -10.59 -5.90
C ARG A 568 22.77 -9.12 -6.16
N GLU A 569 22.82 -8.74 -7.43
CA GLU A 569 23.14 -7.37 -7.85
C GLU A 569 22.15 -6.84 -8.88
N MET A 570 21.92 -5.53 -8.79
CA MET A 570 21.19 -4.76 -9.77
C MET A 570 21.74 -3.34 -9.89
N TRP A 571 21.34 -2.63 -10.93
CA TRP A 571 21.64 -1.21 -11.08
C TRP A 571 20.83 -0.34 -10.12
N GLY A 572 21.50 0.64 -9.51
CA GLY A 572 20.89 1.82 -8.92
C GLY A 572 20.98 3.00 -9.89
N SER A 573 19.84 3.66 -10.13
CA SER A 573 19.68 4.72 -11.12
C SER A 573 19.35 6.08 -10.49
N ASP A 574 19.64 7.14 -11.22
CA ASP A 574 19.14 8.49 -10.96
C ASP A 574 17.59 8.54 -11.03
N PRO A 575 16.91 9.21 -10.07
CA PRO A 575 15.45 9.23 -9.98
C PRO A 575 14.73 9.96 -11.12
N ILE A 576 15.42 10.76 -11.94
CA ILE A 576 14.77 11.50 -13.04
C ILE A 576 15.25 10.97 -14.38
N THR A 577 16.56 10.87 -14.55
CA THR A 577 17.21 10.59 -15.84
C THR A 577 17.37 9.10 -16.14
N GLY A 578 17.26 8.22 -15.16
CA GLY A 578 17.49 6.78 -15.35
C GLY A 578 18.94 6.41 -15.65
N LYS A 579 19.90 7.33 -15.42
CA LYS A 579 21.33 7.02 -15.54
C LYS A 579 21.79 6.20 -14.36
N VAL A 580 22.56 5.15 -14.60
CA VAL A 580 23.20 4.32 -13.59
C VAL A 580 24.13 5.19 -12.74
N ARG A 581 24.02 5.05 -11.41
CA ARG A 581 24.79 5.79 -10.41
C ARG A 581 25.55 4.87 -9.45
N GLU A 582 25.02 3.68 -9.20
CA GLU A 582 25.58 2.75 -8.21
C GLU A 582 25.20 1.29 -8.52
N ILE A 583 25.91 0.34 -7.93
CA ILE A 583 25.52 -1.07 -7.86
C ILE A 583 24.86 -1.33 -6.51
N ILE A 584 23.70 -1.98 -6.54
CA ILE A 584 22.95 -2.35 -5.34
C ILE A 584 23.18 -3.83 -5.08
N HIS A 585 23.82 -4.14 -3.94
CA HIS A 585 23.84 -5.48 -3.37
C HIS A 585 22.51 -5.74 -2.66
N LEU A 586 21.78 -6.72 -3.15
CA LEU A 586 20.52 -7.13 -2.57
C LEU A 586 20.72 -8.28 -1.56
N PRO A 587 19.92 -8.31 -0.49
CA PRO A 587 19.99 -9.39 0.46
C PRO A 587 19.45 -10.71 -0.09
N GLY A 588 20.00 -11.80 0.44
CA GLY A 588 19.49 -13.15 0.19
C GLY A 588 18.25 -13.48 1.03
N ASN A 589 17.85 -14.75 0.94
CA ASN A 589 16.72 -15.30 1.69
C ASN A 589 16.96 -15.23 3.21
N SER A 590 15.94 -14.91 3.99
CA SER A 590 16.07 -14.61 5.43
C SER A 590 14.87 -15.08 6.25
N TRP A 591 15.12 -15.53 7.48
CA TRP A 591 14.08 -15.83 8.48
C TRP A 591 13.57 -14.59 9.21
N TRP A 592 14.35 -13.51 9.25
CA TRP A 592 14.01 -12.33 10.05
C TRP A 592 12.64 -11.71 9.75
N PRO A 593 12.21 -11.57 8.47
CA PRO A 593 10.89 -11.02 8.16
C PRO A 593 9.75 -11.87 8.74
N LEU A 594 9.82 -13.20 8.60
CA LEU A 594 8.82 -14.11 9.16
C LEU A 594 8.81 -14.07 10.69
N LEU A 595 9.99 -14.14 11.33
CA LEU A 595 10.08 -14.15 12.79
C LEU A 595 9.57 -12.83 13.39
N ALA A 596 9.88 -11.70 12.78
CA ALA A 596 9.36 -10.39 13.18
C ALA A 596 7.84 -10.31 13.00
N ALA A 597 7.31 -10.70 11.84
CA ALA A 597 5.87 -10.74 11.60
C ALA A 597 5.14 -11.68 12.57
N ALA A 598 5.68 -12.86 12.85
CA ALA A 598 5.08 -13.81 13.79
C ALA A 598 5.07 -13.25 15.22
N ALA A 599 6.16 -12.60 15.67
CA ALA A 599 6.19 -11.94 16.97
C ALA A 599 5.16 -10.81 17.05
N LEU A 600 5.04 -9.98 16.01
CA LEU A 600 4.01 -8.93 15.92
C LEU A 600 2.59 -9.50 15.88
N ALA A 601 2.36 -10.63 15.21
CA ALA A 601 1.07 -11.32 15.22
C ALA A 601 0.68 -11.75 16.65
N VAL A 602 1.65 -12.25 17.43
CA VAL A 602 1.42 -12.58 18.85
C VAL A 602 1.12 -11.31 19.66
N VAL A 603 1.74 -10.17 19.35
CA VAL A 603 1.35 -8.88 19.96
C VAL A 603 -0.10 -8.57 19.66
N CYS A 604 -0.53 -8.61 18.40
CA CYS A 604 -1.92 -8.35 18.00
C CYS A 604 -2.91 -9.29 18.71
N ILE A 605 -2.64 -10.61 18.72
CA ILE A 605 -3.49 -11.60 19.40
C ILE A 605 -3.51 -11.35 20.92
N SER A 606 -2.39 -10.96 21.52
CA SER A 606 -2.30 -10.67 22.95
C SER A 606 -3.07 -9.40 23.32
N LEU A 607 -3.05 -8.37 22.47
CA LEU A 607 -3.87 -7.17 22.65
C LEU A 607 -5.36 -7.50 22.53
N LEU A 608 -5.74 -8.25 21.50
CA LEU A 608 -7.11 -8.71 21.26
C LEU A 608 -7.67 -9.51 22.45
N THR A 609 -6.85 -10.41 23.01
CA THR A 609 -7.21 -11.24 24.18
C THR A 609 -6.95 -10.54 25.51
N ARG A 610 -6.50 -9.28 25.48
CA ARG A 610 -6.20 -8.43 26.65
C ARG A 610 -5.11 -8.99 27.59
N VAL A 611 -4.21 -9.82 27.08
CA VAL A 611 -3.03 -10.34 27.78
C VAL A 611 -1.84 -9.38 27.57
N TYR A 612 -1.95 -8.17 28.14
CA TYR A 612 -1.00 -7.07 27.88
C TYR A 612 0.45 -7.37 28.25
N ALA A 613 0.70 -8.18 29.28
CA ALA A 613 2.05 -8.60 29.66
C ALA A 613 2.72 -9.43 28.54
N LEU A 614 1.97 -10.33 27.90
CA LEU A 614 2.45 -11.12 26.78
C LEU A 614 2.70 -10.23 25.55
N ALA A 615 1.81 -9.26 25.30
CA ALA A 615 2.00 -8.26 24.25
C ALA A 615 3.32 -7.49 24.44
N GLY A 616 3.62 -7.04 25.67
CA GLY A 616 4.87 -6.36 26.00
C GLY A 616 6.12 -7.22 25.77
N ILE A 617 6.09 -8.49 26.19
CA ILE A 617 7.20 -9.44 25.96
C ILE A 617 7.45 -9.63 24.47
N PHE A 618 6.40 -9.89 23.68
CA PHE A 618 6.54 -10.14 22.25
C PHE A 618 6.86 -8.87 21.46
N ALA A 619 6.46 -7.68 21.93
CA ALA A 619 6.92 -6.42 21.36
C ALA A 619 8.44 -6.24 21.51
N VAL A 620 9.00 -6.59 22.67
CA VAL A 620 10.46 -6.59 22.87
C VAL A 620 11.13 -7.63 21.97
N ILE A 621 10.59 -8.85 21.88
CA ILE A 621 11.12 -9.91 20.99
C ILE A 621 11.12 -9.44 19.52
N ALA A 622 10.02 -8.84 19.05
CA ALA A 622 9.92 -8.28 17.72
C ALA A 622 10.99 -7.18 17.51
N GLY A 623 11.15 -6.28 18.48
CA GLY A 623 12.21 -5.27 18.48
C GLY A 623 13.61 -5.88 18.36
N VAL A 624 13.90 -6.95 19.10
CA VAL A 624 15.19 -7.67 19.02
C VAL A 624 15.39 -8.28 17.63
N PHE A 625 14.37 -8.91 17.04
CA PHE A 625 14.48 -9.45 15.67
C PHE A 625 14.73 -8.35 14.63
N LEU A 626 14.03 -7.22 14.73
CA LEU A 626 14.23 -6.08 13.84
C LEU A 626 15.62 -5.45 13.99
N LEU A 627 16.12 -5.29 15.22
CA LEU A 627 17.47 -4.79 15.48
C LEU A 627 18.54 -5.77 15.00
N ARG A 628 18.33 -7.07 15.19
CA ARG A 628 19.23 -8.12 14.71
C ARG A 628 19.29 -8.15 13.18
N TRP A 629 18.17 -7.95 12.51
CA TRP A 629 18.13 -7.75 11.05
C TRP A 629 18.89 -6.47 10.67
N SER A 630 18.60 -5.34 11.32
CA SER A 630 19.27 -4.05 11.05
C SER A 630 20.78 -4.08 11.22
N TRP A 631 21.29 -4.95 12.10
CA TRP A 631 22.73 -5.18 12.28
C TRP A 631 23.43 -5.66 10.99
N GLU A 632 22.74 -6.43 10.14
CA GLU A 632 23.26 -7.02 8.90
C GLU A 632 22.94 -6.16 7.67
N ASN A 633 23.29 -4.88 7.74
CA ASN A 633 23.10 -3.90 6.67
C ASN A 633 24.42 -3.22 6.28
N GLY A 634 24.37 -2.41 5.22
CA GLY A 634 25.49 -1.58 4.77
C GLY A 634 26.75 -2.39 4.50
N ALA A 635 27.88 -1.97 5.09
CA ALA A 635 29.17 -2.62 4.92
C ALA A 635 29.40 -3.84 5.85
N HIS A 636 28.36 -4.37 6.50
CA HIS A 636 28.50 -5.61 7.28
C HIS A 636 28.92 -6.77 6.35
N PRO A 637 29.84 -7.68 6.75
CA PRO A 637 30.34 -8.75 5.89
C PRO A 637 29.25 -9.67 5.31
N ASN A 638 28.19 -9.95 6.07
CA ASN A 638 27.05 -10.72 5.55
C ASN A 638 26.23 -10.00 4.47
N ALA A 639 26.29 -8.66 4.43
CA ALA A 639 25.54 -7.80 3.51
C ALA A 639 26.38 -7.38 2.29
N ALA A 640 27.59 -6.86 2.51
CA ALA A 640 28.52 -6.42 1.47
C ALA A 640 29.98 -6.82 1.85
N PRO A 641 30.37 -8.10 1.68
CA PRO A 641 31.69 -8.61 2.09
C PRO A 641 32.84 -8.07 1.24
N ASP A 642 32.58 -7.75 -0.04
CA ASP A 642 33.55 -7.17 -0.97
C ASP A 642 33.19 -5.70 -1.21
N ALA A 643 34.22 -4.84 -1.19
CA ALA A 643 34.10 -3.41 -1.46
C ALA A 643 34.58 -3.04 -2.88
N GLY A 644 35.18 -3.99 -3.60
CA GLY A 644 35.70 -3.80 -4.94
C GLY A 644 34.58 -3.76 -5.99
N VAL A 645 34.73 -2.83 -6.94
CA VAL A 645 33.96 -2.80 -8.20
C VAL A 645 34.94 -2.89 -9.35
N LYS A 646 34.51 -3.43 -10.51
CA LYS A 646 35.40 -3.51 -11.68
C LYS A 646 35.80 -2.10 -12.14
N PRO A 647 36.99 -1.90 -12.72
CA PRO A 647 37.36 -0.60 -13.28
C PRO A 647 36.33 -0.10 -14.29
N GLY A 648 35.78 1.09 -14.05
CA GLY A 648 34.74 1.71 -14.89
C GLY A 648 33.29 1.48 -14.42
N ASP A 649 33.05 0.55 -13.49
CA ASP A 649 31.74 0.35 -12.87
C ASP A 649 31.45 1.44 -11.82
N PRO A 650 30.18 1.78 -11.58
CA PRO A 650 29.80 2.74 -10.55
C PRO A 650 30.05 2.16 -9.14
N PRO A 651 30.15 3.01 -8.10
CA PRO A 651 30.38 2.55 -6.74
C PRO A 651 29.23 1.69 -6.19
N LEU A 652 29.52 0.88 -5.17
CA LEU A 652 28.49 0.19 -4.40
C LEU A 652 27.66 1.18 -3.58
N HIS A 653 26.33 0.97 -3.51
CA HIS A 653 25.43 1.84 -2.74
C HIS A 653 25.81 1.98 -1.26
N SER A 654 26.39 0.93 -0.65
CA SER A 654 26.84 0.95 0.75
C SER A 654 28.05 1.87 0.99
N ARG A 655 28.68 2.34 -0.08
CA ARG A 655 29.82 3.26 -0.11
C ARG A 655 29.41 4.67 -0.54
N THR A 656 28.12 4.89 -0.86
CA THR A 656 27.58 6.19 -1.22
C THR A 656 26.82 6.82 -0.05
N MET A 657 26.44 8.10 -0.21
CA MET A 657 25.60 8.85 0.74
C MET A 657 24.16 9.01 0.26
N ASP A 658 23.80 8.37 -0.84
CA ASP A 658 22.51 8.54 -1.54
C ASP A 658 21.95 7.18 -1.97
N GLY A 659 22.24 6.12 -1.20
CA GLY A 659 21.76 4.77 -1.47
C GLY A 659 20.26 4.57 -1.22
N PRO A 660 19.70 3.42 -1.62
CA PRO A 660 18.25 3.17 -1.60
C PRO A 660 17.61 3.19 -0.19
N GLY A 661 18.31 2.75 0.85
CA GLY A 661 17.79 2.80 2.22
C GLY A 661 17.57 4.22 2.76
N LEU A 662 18.30 5.23 2.26
CA LEU A 662 18.02 6.64 2.57
C LEU A 662 16.68 7.07 1.97
N TRP A 663 16.40 6.64 0.74
CA TRP A 663 15.14 6.90 0.06
C TRP A 663 13.98 6.15 0.70
N ALA A 664 14.18 4.88 1.08
CA ALA A 664 13.19 4.10 1.81
C ALA A 664 12.83 4.76 3.15
N MET A 665 13.83 5.24 3.90
CA MET A 665 13.60 6.02 5.11
C MET A 665 12.86 7.33 4.83
N ALA A 666 13.26 8.09 3.80
CA ALA A 666 12.57 9.33 3.45
C ALA A 666 11.09 9.10 3.12
N VAL A 667 10.78 8.08 2.31
CA VAL A 667 9.40 7.75 1.94
C VAL A 667 8.62 7.22 3.15
N PHE A 668 9.22 6.38 3.98
CA PHE A 668 8.59 5.92 5.23
C PHE A 668 8.30 7.08 6.20
N LEU A 669 9.17 8.08 6.28
CA LEU A 669 8.94 9.28 7.10
C LEU A 669 7.85 10.19 6.53
N ILE A 670 7.53 10.11 5.23
CA ILE A 670 6.32 10.74 4.67
C ILE A 670 5.07 10.06 5.24
N ALA A 671 5.05 8.72 5.32
CA ALA A 671 3.93 8.01 5.94
C ALA A 671 3.77 8.36 7.43
N ASN A 672 4.87 8.39 8.18
CA ASN A 672 4.84 8.83 9.58
C ASN A 672 4.40 10.30 9.69
N GLY A 673 4.85 11.16 8.77
CA GLY A 673 4.42 12.55 8.67
C GLY A 673 2.91 12.66 8.48
N SER A 674 2.33 11.86 7.60
CA SER A 674 0.88 11.81 7.40
C SER A 674 0.15 11.35 8.67
N PHE A 675 0.62 10.28 9.34
CA PHE A 675 0.08 9.83 10.64
C PHE A 675 0.05 10.99 11.66
N PHE A 676 1.18 11.68 11.81
CA PHE A 676 1.34 12.78 12.76
C PHE A 676 0.46 13.98 12.39
N LEU A 677 0.32 14.31 11.10
CA LEU A 677 -0.56 15.38 10.64
C LEU A 677 -2.03 15.02 10.84
N SER A 678 -2.43 13.76 10.67
CA SER A 678 -3.78 13.29 11.01
C SER A 678 -4.04 13.38 12.52
N TYR A 679 -3.03 13.14 13.36
CA TYR A 679 -3.12 13.33 14.80
C TYR A 679 -3.31 14.81 15.15
N LEU A 680 -2.52 15.70 14.56
CA LEU A 680 -2.69 17.14 14.75
C LEU A 680 -4.05 17.62 14.23
N PHE A 681 -4.50 17.11 13.09
CA PHE A 681 -5.85 17.36 12.59
C PHE A 681 -6.90 16.94 13.61
N GLY A 682 -6.80 15.74 14.20
CA GLY A 682 -7.72 15.29 15.25
C GLY A 682 -7.71 16.19 16.49
N TRP A 683 -6.53 16.60 16.96
CA TRP A 683 -6.39 17.58 18.06
C TRP A 683 -7.09 18.91 17.75
N PHE A 684 -6.80 19.50 16.59
CA PHE A 684 -7.41 20.77 16.19
C PHE A 684 -8.91 20.65 15.93
N TYR A 685 -9.34 19.54 15.33
CA TYR A 685 -10.75 19.25 15.12
C TYR A 685 -11.48 19.22 16.46
N LEU A 686 -10.99 18.42 17.42
CA LEU A 686 -11.65 18.30 18.73
C LEU A 686 -11.65 19.65 19.46
N TRP A 687 -10.54 20.38 19.46
CA TRP A 687 -10.47 21.69 20.12
C TRP A 687 -11.42 22.73 19.50
N THR A 688 -11.60 22.73 18.18
CA THR A 688 -12.34 23.81 17.49
C THR A 688 -13.78 23.44 17.10
N VAL A 689 -14.10 22.15 17.07
CA VAL A 689 -15.37 21.63 16.55
C VAL A 689 -16.13 20.80 17.59
N SER A 690 -15.45 20.05 18.46
CA SER A 690 -16.15 19.17 19.42
C SER A 690 -16.98 20.01 20.41
N PRO A 691 -18.30 19.79 20.51
CA PRO A 691 -19.17 20.61 21.34
C PRO A 691 -18.86 20.55 22.83
N GLU A 692 -18.42 19.39 23.30
CA GLU A 692 -18.16 19.10 24.71
C GLU A 692 -16.65 19.13 25.04
N TRP A 693 -15.85 19.77 24.18
CA TRP A 693 -14.41 19.92 24.44
C TRP A 693 -14.17 20.74 25.71
N GLN A 694 -13.29 20.22 26.58
CA GLN A 694 -12.92 20.88 27.84
C GLN A 694 -11.42 21.08 27.90
N MET A 695 -11.00 22.34 28.05
CA MET A 695 -9.61 22.71 28.31
C MET A 695 -9.39 22.90 29.81
N PRO A 696 -8.29 22.38 30.39
CA PRO A 696 -7.99 22.60 31.79
C PRO A 696 -7.57 24.05 32.06
N ASP A 697 -7.98 24.61 33.22
CA ASP A 697 -7.62 25.97 33.65
C ASP A 697 -6.11 26.17 33.78
N THR A 698 -5.40 25.10 34.15
CA THR A 698 -3.94 25.11 34.27
C THR A 698 -3.33 24.19 33.20
N PRO A 699 -2.36 24.68 32.40
CA PRO A 699 -1.71 23.84 31.42
C PRO A 699 -0.95 22.67 32.09
N PRO A 700 -1.25 21.40 31.76
CA PRO A 700 -0.72 20.25 32.48
C PRO A 700 0.77 20.01 32.24
N LEU A 701 1.31 20.44 31.09
CA LEU A 701 2.71 20.26 30.72
C LEU A 701 3.55 21.50 31.01
N SER A 702 4.66 21.33 31.73
CA SER A 702 5.61 22.43 31.97
C SER A 702 6.31 22.89 30.69
N LEU A 703 6.12 24.17 30.33
CA LEU A 703 6.81 24.79 29.19
C LEU A 703 8.34 24.70 29.32
N LEU A 704 8.88 24.85 30.55
CA LEU A 704 10.30 24.77 30.79
C LEU A 704 10.85 23.37 30.50
N ILE A 705 10.20 22.32 31.02
CA ILE A 705 10.64 20.93 30.84
C ILE A 705 10.56 20.54 29.36
N MET A 706 9.44 20.87 28.70
CA MET A 706 9.25 20.59 27.28
C MET A 706 10.23 21.39 26.42
N GLY A 707 10.54 22.64 26.80
CA GLY A 707 11.56 23.46 26.15
C GLY A 707 12.97 22.89 26.30
N MET A 708 13.34 22.38 27.49
CA MET A 708 14.62 21.70 27.72
C MET A 708 14.72 20.40 26.92
N ALA A 709 13.64 19.60 26.86
CA ALA A 709 13.56 18.41 26.02
C ALA A 709 13.73 18.76 24.52
N GLY A 710 13.09 19.85 24.08
CA GLY A 710 13.22 20.40 22.73
C GLY A 710 14.65 20.87 22.42
N GLY A 711 15.31 21.51 23.38
CA GLY A 711 16.72 21.88 23.29
C GLY A 711 17.65 20.68 23.17
N ALA A 712 17.39 19.61 23.94
CA ALA A 712 18.16 18.37 23.89
C ALA A 712 18.06 17.66 22.53
N VAL A 713 16.85 17.49 21.97
CA VAL A 713 16.69 16.87 20.65
C VAL A 713 17.27 17.73 19.54
N LEU A 714 17.15 19.06 19.62
CA LEU A 714 17.76 19.98 18.67
C LEU A 714 19.29 19.88 18.71
N ALA A 715 19.88 19.86 19.90
CA ALA A 715 21.33 19.68 20.08
C ALA A 715 21.80 18.33 19.51
N GLY A 716 21.08 17.24 19.78
CA GLY A 716 21.35 15.91 19.20
C GLY A 716 21.29 15.92 17.68
N GLY A 717 20.26 16.55 17.11
CA GLY A 717 20.13 16.74 15.66
C GLY A 717 21.30 17.53 15.06
N VAL A 718 21.75 18.61 15.71
CA VAL A 718 22.93 19.38 15.27
C VAL A 718 24.21 18.54 15.30
N VAL A 719 24.40 17.69 16.32
CA VAL A 719 25.55 16.77 16.39
C VAL A 719 25.53 15.79 15.22
N ILE A 720 24.38 15.20 14.92
CA ILE A 720 24.20 14.26 13.80
C ILE A 720 24.45 14.95 12.45
N GLU A 721 23.95 16.17 12.24
CA GLU A 721 24.21 16.94 11.03
C GLU A 721 25.70 17.25 10.84
N LYS A 722 26.39 17.67 11.91
CA LYS A 722 27.84 17.91 11.87
C LYS A 722 28.61 16.63 11.53
N LEU A 723 28.21 15.51 12.11
CA LEU A 723 28.78 14.20 11.85
C LEU A 723 28.62 13.79 10.38
N VAL A 724 27.41 13.91 9.81
CA VAL A 724 27.17 13.57 8.40
C VAL A 724 27.95 14.49 7.48
N ARG A 725 28.07 15.79 7.80
CA ARG A 725 28.94 16.72 7.05
C ARG A 725 30.41 16.33 7.12
N GLY A 726 30.89 15.86 8.27
CA GLY A 726 32.24 15.33 8.45
C GLY A 726 32.49 14.11 7.56
N LEU A 727 31.57 13.15 7.56
CA LEU A 727 31.64 11.96 6.71
C LEU A 727 31.65 12.30 5.20
N ARG A 728 30.87 13.30 4.76
CA ARG A 728 30.93 13.80 3.36
C ARG A 728 32.31 14.31 2.97
N GLN A 729 33.06 14.82 3.94
CA GLN A 729 34.41 15.33 3.77
C GLN A 729 35.48 14.28 4.10
N GLN A 730 35.09 13.00 4.18
CA GLN A 730 35.97 11.87 4.51
C GLN A 730 36.67 12.02 5.88
N ARG A 731 35.99 12.65 6.84
CA ARG A 731 36.44 12.81 8.22
C ARG A 731 35.57 11.98 9.16
N ASP A 732 36.15 10.96 9.78
CA ASP A 732 35.49 10.07 10.75
C ASP A 732 36.18 10.03 12.12
N ALA A 733 37.15 10.92 12.36
CA ALA A 733 37.74 11.10 13.68
C ALA A 733 36.67 11.50 14.70
N GLY A 734 36.58 10.76 15.81
CA GLY A 734 35.58 11.00 16.86
C GLY A 734 34.15 10.56 16.51
N LEU A 735 33.92 9.92 15.36
CA LEU A 735 32.59 9.52 14.88
C LEU A 735 31.78 8.76 15.92
N ARG A 736 32.40 7.75 16.54
CA ARG A 736 31.78 6.92 17.59
C ARG A 736 31.36 7.74 18.82
N ALA A 737 32.23 8.63 19.28
CA ALA A 737 31.95 9.49 20.43
C ALA A 737 30.81 10.48 20.11
N SER A 738 30.79 11.05 18.91
CA SER A 738 29.71 11.94 18.46
C SER A 738 28.36 11.21 18.34
N LEU A 739 28.33 9.96 17.86
CA LEU A 739 27.10 9.16 17.84
C LEU A 739 26.57 8.89 19.24
N TYR A 740 27.44 8.51 20.19
CA TYR A 740 27.02 8.32 21.58
C TYR A 740 26.59 9.62 22.26
N LEU A 741 27.23 10.75 21.93
CA LEU A 741 26.79 12.07 22.40
C LEU A 741 25.38 12.41 21.89
N ALA A 742 25.12 12.21 20.59
CA ALA A 742 23.79 12.40 20.02
C ALA A 742 22.76 11.47 20.68
N ALA A 743 23.10 10.20 20.88
CA ALA A 743 22.24 9.25 21.58
C ALA A 743 21.96 9.66 23.03
N ALA A 744 22.97 10.17 23.76
CA ALA A 744 22.79 10.68 25.12
C ALA A 744 21.87 11.91 25.18
N LEU A 745 22.00 12.84 24.21
CA LEU A 745 21.10 13.98 24.07
C LEU A 745 19.67 13.56 23.73
N GLY A 746 19.50 12.55 22.87
CA GLY A 746 18.20 11.95 22.60
C GLY A 746 17.60 11.27 23.83
N ALA A 747 18.40 10.53 24.59
CA ALA A 747 17.97 9.89 25.84
C ALA A 747 17.58 10.94 26.88
N LEU A 748 18.28 12.08 26.93
CA LEU A 748 17.90 13.22 27.76
C LEU A 748 16.55 13.80 27.31
N GLN A 749 16.30 13.98 26.01
CA GLN A 749 14.98 14.40 25.53
C GLN A 749 13.88 13.41 25.93
N VAL A 750 14.08 12.12 25.71
CA VAL A 750 13.12 11.07 26.08
C VAL A 750 12.87 11.08 27.59
N GLY A 751 13.93 11.19 28.40
CA GLY A 751 13.82 11.26 29.86
C GLY A 751 13.07 12.50 30.34
N LEU A 752 13.36 13.68 29.77
CA LEU A 752 12.68 14.93 30.12
C LEU A 752 11.21 14.93 29.68
N ALA A 753 10.90 14.46 28.48
CA ALA A 753 9.52 14.34 27.99
C ALA A 753 8.73 13.31 28.81
N GLY A 754 9.37 12.18 29.17
CA GLY A 754 8.76 11.16 30.02
C GLY A 754 8.54 11.67 31.44
N TRP A 755 9.46 12.47 31.97
CA TRP A 755 9.29 13.14 33.25
C TRP A 755 8.20 14.23 33.22
N ALA A 756 8.07 14.97 32.12
CA ALA A 756 6.97 15.91 31.90
C ALA A 756 5.63 15.18 31.89
N LEU A 757 5.54 14.05 31.17
CA LEU A 757 4.34 13.21 31.14
C LEU A 757 4.01 12.64 32.53
N TRP A 758 5.00 12.11 33.25
CA TRP A 758 4.80 11.53 34.58
C TRP A 758 4.34 12.56 35.63
N ARG A 759 4.77 13.82 35.48
CA ARG A 759 4.32 14.93 36.34
C ARG A 759 3.02 15.58 35.89
N ALA A 760 2.59 15.33 34.66
CA ALA A 760 1.32 15.84 34.18
C ALA A 760 0.21 15.07 34.90
N ASP A 761 -0.66 15.79 35.60
CA ASP A 761 -1.82 15.21 36.30
C ASP A 761 -2.94 14.93 35.28
N LEU A 762 -2.64 14.09 34.29
CA LEU A 762 -3.54 13.76 33.19
C LEU A 762 -4.54 12.68 33.63
N SER A 763 -5.80 12.88 33.25
CA SER A 763 -6.88 11.92 33.40
C SER A 763 -7.35 11.39 32.04
N PRO A 764 -6.52 10.61 31.32
CA PRO A 764 -6.75 10.25 29.91
C PRO A 764 -7.97 9.34 29.68
N THR A 765 -8.55 8.75 30.74
CA THR A 765 -9.80 7.98 30.66
C THR A 765 -11.04 8.80 31.03
N GLN A 766 -10.86 10.06 31.43
CA GLN A 766 -11.94 10.97 31.81
C GLN A 766 -12.14 12.07 30.77
N THR A 767 -11.04 12.64 30.24
CA THR A 767 -11.10 13.73 29.27
C THR A 767 -10.37 13.39 27.98
N THR A 768 -10.94 13.82 26.87
CA THR A 768 -10.38 13.63 25.52
C THR A 768 -9.12 14.47 25.34
N HIS A 769 -9.12 15.67 25.92
CA HIS A 769 -7.95 16.54 25.95
C HIS A 769 -6.70 15.78 26.47
N ASP A 770 -6.83 15.14 27.64
CA ASP A 770 -5.72 14.43 28.27
C ASP A 770 -5.37 13.14 27.51
N ALA A 771 -6.36 12.46 26.95
CA ALA A 771 -6.16 11.28 26.11
C ALA A 771 -5.33 11.60 24.86
N VAL A 772 -5.71 12.65 24.11
CA VAL A 772 -5.00 13.09 22.90
C VAL A 772 -3.61 13.60 23.26
N MET A 773 -3.45 14.29 24.38
CA MET A 773 -2.14 14.74 24.86
C MET A 773 -1.22 13.56 25.20
N LEU A 774 -1.74 12.53 25.87
CA LEU A 774 -0.98 11.30 26.17
C LEU A 774 -0.51 10.64 24.87
N VAL A 775 -1.39 10.46 23.88
CA VAL A 775 -1.02 9.86 22.58
C VAL A 775 0.10 10.64 21.90
N GLY A 776 0.02 11.98 21.89
CA GLY A 776 1.05 12.83 21.32
C GLY A 776 2.40 12.70 22.02
N LEU A 777 2.40 12.65 23.36
CA LEU A 777 3.63 12.47 24.13
C LEU A 777 4.21 11.06 23.97
N VAL A 778 3.38 10.02 23.95
CA VAL A 778 3.82 8.64 23.65
C VAL A 778 4.43 8.57 22.25
N TYR A 779 3.85 9.26 21.26
CA TYR A 779 4.41 9.37 19.92
C TYR A 779 5.82 9.98 19.93
N ALA A 780 6.01 11.09 20.66
CA ALA A 780 7.32 11.74 20.82
C ALA A 780 8.34 10.86 21.57
N LEU A 781 7.90 10.12 22.60
CA LEU A 781 8.74 9.17 23.33
C LEU A 781 9.18 8.00 22.44
N PHE A 782 8.26 7.46 21.64
CA PHE A 782 8.55 6.37 20.73
C PHE A 782 9.58 6.78 19.65
N HIS A 783 9.36 7.90 18.98
CA HIS A 783 10.28 8.39 17.94
C HIS A 783 11.63 8.84 18.50
N GLY A 784 11.63 9.49 19.68
CA GLY A 784 12.85 9.81 20.41
C GLY A 784 13.63 8.57 20.81
N GLY A 785 12.95 7.57 21.39
CA GLY A 785 13.54 6.29 21.77
C GLY A 785 14.12 5.54 20.58
N LEU A 786 13.39 5.49 19.46
CA LEU A 786 13.86 4.87 18.22
C LEU A 786 15.11 5.57 17.67
N ALA A 787 15.13 6.91 17.66
CA ALA A 787 16.29 7.68 17.26
C ALA A 787 17.51 7.36 18.14
N VAL A 788 17.33 7.24 19.47
CA VAL A 788 18.40 6.84 20.40
C VAL A 788 18.89 5.44 20.09
N ILE A 789 18.01 4.44 20.04
CA ILE A 789 18.36 3.03 19.83
C ILE A 789 19.13 2.85 18.52
N LEU A 790 18.62 3.42 17.42
CA LEU A 790 19.27 3.31 16.12
C LEU A 790 20.60 4.07 16.06
N THR A 791 20.73 5.20 16.78
CA THR A 791 22.01 5.93 16.87
C THR A 791 23.05 5.14 17.67
N VAL A 792 22.64 4.50 18.77
CA VAL A 792 23.51 3.60 19.55
C VAL A 792 23.97 2.43 18.70
N LEU A 793 23.06 1.83 17.91
CA LEU A 793 23.40 0.76 16.96
C LEU A 793 24.50 1.19 15.99
N GLN A 794 24.40 2.40 15.42
CA GLN A 794 25.45 2.92 14.54
C GLN A 794 26.75 3.17 15.30
N GLY A 795 26.69 3.72 16.52
CA GLY A 795 27.88 3.90 17.37
C GLY A 795 28.61 2.60 17.67
N MET A 796 27.87 1.51 17.90
CA MET A 796 28.42 0.16 18.04
C MET A 796 29.05 -0.30 16.72
N ARG A 797 28.36 -0.14 15.58
CA ARG A 797 28.84 -0.55 14.25
C ARG A 797 30.11 0.20 13.80
N VAL A 798 30.32 1.45 14.23
CA VAL A 798 31.61 2.14 14.06
C VAL A 798 32.73 1.41 14.79
N GLY A 799 32.48 0.89 15.99
CA GLY A 799 33.45 0.10 16.76
C GLY A 799 33.90 -1.20 16.07
N TYR A 800 33.06 -1.74 15.19
CA TYR A 800 33.37 -2.93 14.37
C TYR A 800 33.87 -2.59 12.95
N GLY A 801 34.03 -1.30 12.62
CA GLY A 801 34.46 -0.86 11.29
C GLY A 801 33.41 -0.98 10.17
N TYR A 802 32.15 -1.24 10.52
CA TYR A 802 31.06 -1.34 9.52
C TYR A 802 30.52 0.02 9.09
N VAL A 803 30.86 1.08 9.83
CA VAL A 803 30.46 2.46 9.57
C VAL A 803 31.69 3.35 9.75
N GLY A 804 31.93 4.26 8.80
CA GLY A 804 33.09 5.15 8.78
C GLY A 804 33.11 5.99 7.51
N ALA A 805 34.20 6.71 7.25
CA ALA A 805 34.33 7.55 6.04
C ALA A 805 34.16 6.74 4.73
N GLN A 806 34.62 5.48 4.73
CA GLN A 806 34.52 4.53 3.62
C GLN A 806 33.17 3.77 3.56
N ALA A 807 32.31 3.94 4.56
CA ALA A 807 30.98 3.33 4.63
C ALA A 807 29.99 4.29 5.31
N PRO A 808 29.74 5.48 4.73
CA PRO A 808 29.09 6.56 5.46
C PRO A 808 27.56 6.52 5.37
N PHE A 809 27.02 5.53 4.66
CA PHE A 809 25.62 5.41 4.27
C PHE A 809 24.65 5.43 5.47
N GLU A 810 24.91 4.62 6.50
CA GLU A 810 23.95 4.37 7.59
C GLU A 810 23.70 5.59 8.49
N PRO A 811 24.72 6.37 8.91
CA PRO A 811 24.49 7.64 9.60
C PRO A 811 23.63 8.64 8.83
N ALA A 812 23.71 8.65 7.49
CA ALA A 812 22.87 9.54 6.68
C ALA A 812 21.38 9.14 6.77
N VAL A 813 21.08 7.84 6.84
CA VAL A 813 19.72 7.33 7.07
C VAL A 813 19.21 7.75 8.44
N VAL A 814 20.00 7.56 9.49
CA VAL A 814 19.64 7.95 10.87
C VAL A 814 19.45 9.47 11.00
N ALA A 815 20.20 10.28 10.25
CA ALA A 815 20.04 11.73 10.24
C ALA A 815 18.64 12.19 9.77
N LEU A 816 18.01 11.49 8.82
CA LEU A 816 16.63 11.81 8.42
C LEU A 816 15.65 11.59 9.57
N LEU A 817 15.80 10.51 10.34
CA LEU A 817 14.98 10.25 11.52
C LEU A 817 15.18 11.34 12.60
N TRP A 818 16.40 11.82 12.80
CA TRP A 818 16.66 12.95 13.71
C TRP A 818 15.98 14.24 13.25
N ARG A 819 16.06 14.59 11.96
CA ARG A 819 15.34 15.76 11.41
C ARG A 819 13.85 15.66 11.65
N TYR A 820 13.30 14.48 11.38
CA TYR A 820 11.89 14.19 11.59
C TYR A 820 11.49 14.34 13.05
N ASN A 821 12.27 13.76 13.98
CA ASN A 821 12.01 13.84 15.41
C ASN A 821 12.11 15.29 15.93
N VAL A 822 13.10 16.06 15.49
CA VAL A 822 13.20 17.49 15.84
C VAL A 822 11.96 18.26 15.37
N ALA A 823 11.55 18.07 14.11
CA ALA A 823 10.41 18.78 13.55
C ALA A 823 9.09 18.41 14.25
N THR A 824 8.81 17.12 14.39
CA THR A 824 7.57 16.64 15.02
C THR A 824 7.51 16.98 16.50
N PHE A 825 8.61 16.89 17.24
CA PHE A 825 8.66 17.29 18.65
C PHE A 825 8.31 18.77 18.83
N TRP A 826 8.91 19.66 18.04
CA TRP A 826 8.63 21.10 18.15
C TRP A 826 7.22 21.47 17.67
N LEU A 827 6.69 20.80 16.64
CA LEU A 827 5.30 20.96 16.24
C LEU A 827 4.34 20.50 17.35
N LEU A 828 4.65 19.39 18.02
CA LEU A 828 3.87 18.89 19.15
C LEU A 828 3.90 19.87 20.33
N VAL A 829 5.08 20.39 20.70
CA VAL A 829 5.21 21.44 21.72
C VAL A 829 4.45 22.69 21.32
N GLY A 830 4.53 23.10 20.05
CA GLY A 830 3.74 24.20 19.50
C GLY A 830 2.25 23.99 19.71
N ALA A 831 1.73 22.85 19.29
CA ALA A 831 0.31 22.53 19.29
C ALA A 831 -0.27 22.27 20.69
N LEU A 832 0.44 21.53 21.55
CA LEU A 832 -0.09 21.07 22.84
C LEU A 832 0.32 21.94 24.03
N VAL A 833 1.42 22.70 23.91
CA VAL A 833 2.01 23.43 25.04
C VAL A 833 1.90 24.94 24.81
N ILE A 834 2.31 25.43 23.64
CA ILE A 834 2.40 26.87 23.38
C ILE A 834 1.03 27.43 22.99
N LEU A 835 0.38 26.85 21.98
CA LEU A 835 -0.83 27.41 21.39
C LEU A 835 -2.01 27.53 22.37
N PRO A 836 -2.31 26.52 23.22
CA PRO A 836 -3.32 26.64 24.27
C PRO A 836 -3.10 27.81 25.23
N ARG A 837 -1.84 28.12 25.55
CA ARG A 837 -1.49 29.24 26.45
C ARG A 837 -1.68 30.61 25.81
N VAL A 838 -1.56 30.68 24.49
CA VAL A 838 -1.60 31.94 23.73
C VAL A 838 -3.03 32.29 23.33
N ILE A 839 -3.78 31.30 22.86
CA ILE A 839 -5.13 31.51 22.30
C ILE A 839 -6.22 31.37 23.37
N GLY A 840 -5.91 30.71 24.50
CA GLY A 840 -6.91 30.39 25.54
C GLY A 840 -7.66 29.10 25.20
N GLY A 841 -8.47 28.64 26.17
CA GLY A 841 -9.37 27.51 26.01
C GLY A 841 -10.55 27.82 25.10
#